data_AF-A0A7X8XBL7-F1
#
_entry.id   AF-A0A7X8XBL7-F1
#
_cell.length_a   1.000
_cell.length_b   1.000
_cell.length_c   1.000
_cell.angle_alpha   90.00
_cell.angle_beta   90.00
_cell.angle_gamma   90.00
#
_symmetry.space_group_name_H-M   'P 1'
#
loop_
_entity.id
_entity.type
_entity.pdbx_description
1 polymer ?
#
loop_
_entity_poly.entity_id
_entity_poly.type
_entity_poly.pdbx_seq_one_letter_code
_entity_poly.pdbx_strand_id
1 'polypeptide(L)'
;NHPEYFALTEEGKRKNGIEDTSNFADKEGHICFSSEALKNEIFLDAKAVLTGQPASSRRAIFHDGKPAWPSPYHTPGEFFNIMPNDSLYHCRCSECKKHLDDNVRPGQSGWSQQTSNYIWKFYIDVATRLKKENIPGFVTTMAYGQYSKIPEFDIPDNIVMMLALSGPWDRYSGKRQKDQKLLEAWTEKLNAKCYLWTYPTKISVPVRGIPNMTPRAFASYFAEKSPFIFGAFIEAENDCWIFGYLNYYVFGKMMWNVKTDIEALLLEHHSLMFAEAAPEMQDFYETIETHWLRRIAGKTVDTPAGPVSTVPANYEIWNQIYSPAERTRINTLFQKAENKVENNPLALKRVKFIHEKLWSPLLQAAEEYEKTLGEVTDWTAEMPELPPENSIIIDGKGDEKAWEKSKPFWLLTNKGNPQEEIDVQTICRTLHDADNFYFFIECMEPFTNEINARTRQMDDAMLWQDDDLELFFNPSGDRKTGYQILVNSKNSLADCRFTGSLSEWKWDSNAEVKTIVTEGEKWSMEIRIPRKSMPDCTGRLICNILRSRRIGDKRDPWYSWSPYVGTPRQLENFGALEFQPAESFSLLTDSDLAKPVDQHGRIGAWRGTAPLRQDRRIFRTGGASVRLEEDAEVLVQTINGLKPSTRYRLSFFIKTSNVKSLSPYGGGIYVRFEQAQKGKTIFFPPNGRYQGDIPWTKQIFELTTAEQIGKNPYIQFSRHNKLTTGTAWIDQVELLEINEK
;
A
#
# COMPACT_ATOMS: atom_id res chain seq x y z
N ASN A 1 -7.98 12.12 37.46
CA ASN A 1 -9.43 12.44 37.50
C ASN A 1 -9.75 13.80 36.85
N HIS A 2 -9.19 14.12 35.67
CA HIS A 2 -9.44 15.39 34.96
C HIS A 2 -9.94 15.13 33.53
N PRO A 3 -11.15 14.54 33.34
CA PRO A 3 -11.68 14.25 32.01
C PRO A 3 -11.87 15.50 31.15
N GLU A 4 -12.05 16.67 31.77
CA GLU A 4 -12.20 17.97 31.12
C GLU A 4 -10.95 18.46 30.37
N TYR A 5 -9.79 17.85 30.63
CA TYR A 5 -8.56 18.17 29.89
C TYR A 5 -8.59 17.58 28.48
N PHE A 6 -9.33 16.48 28.31
CA PHE A 6 -9.30 15.71 27.08
C PHE A 6 -10.44 16.08 26.15
N ALA A 7 -10.19 15.99 24.85
CA ALA A 7 -11.15 16.22 23.80
C ALA A 7 -12.37 15.29 23.96
N LEU A 8 -13.57 15.85 23.76
CA LEU A 8 -14.82 15.10 23.72
C LEU A 8 -15.04 14.55 22.30
N THR A 9 -15.47 13.30 22.15
CA THR A 9 -15.87 12.72 20.85
C THR A 9 -17.33 12.97 20.55
N GLU A 10 -17.80 12.64 19.34
CA GLU A 10 -19.23 12.76 18.98
C GLU A 10 -20.10 11.81 19.81
N GLU A 11 -19.54 10.68 20.23
CA GLU A 11 -20.18 9.67 21.10
C GLU A 11 -20.17 10.08 22.59
N GLY A 12 -19.66 11.28 22.91
CA GLY A 12 -19.59 11.80 24.27
C GLY A 12 -18.46 11.20 25.13
N LYS A 13 -17.50 10.49 24.53
CA LYS A 13 -16.34 9.92 25.22
C LYS A 13 -15.16 10.89 25.27
N ARG A 14 -14.17 10.62 26.12
CA ARG A 14 -12.94 11.44 26.21
C ARG A 14 -11.78 10.74 25.52
N LYS A 15 -11.12 11.43 24.58
CA LYS A 15 -9.87 10.97 23.96
C LYS A 15 -8.69 11.15 24.92
N ASN A 16 -8.55 10.24 25.88
CA ASN A 16 -7.50 10.27 26.91
C ASN A 16 -6.36 9.26 26.67
N GLY A 17 -6.34 8.61 25.51
CA GLY A 17 -5.31 7.62 25.15
C GLY A 17 -5.53 6.20 25.70
N ILE A 18 -6.62 5.93 26.42
CA ILE A 18 -6.88 4.61 27.04
C ILE A 18 -7.84 3.75 26.21
N GLU A 19 -8.95 4.32 25.73
CA GLU A 19 -10.04 3.56 25.10
C GLU A 19 -9.92 3.46 23.56
N ASP A 20 -9.33 4.45 22.90
CA ASP A 20 -9.19 4.53 21.44
C ASP A 20 -7.70 4.64 21.07
N THR A 21 -7.06 3.49 20.90
CA THR A 21 -5.62 3.37 20.58
C THR A 21 -5.39 2.74 19.21
N SER A 22 -6.44 2.67 18.40
CA SER A 22 -6.42 2.07 17.05
C SER A 22 -5.47 2.82 16.10
N ASN A 23 -5.33 4.14 16.28
CA ASN A 23 -4.31 4.96 15.66
C ASN A 23 -3.19 5.29 16.67
N PHE A 24 -1.93 5.23 16.22
CA PHE A 24 -0.77 5.58 17.04
C PHE A 24 -0.85 7.03 17.57
N ALA A 25 -1.37 7.97 16.76
CA ALA A 25 -1.52 9.37 17.14
C ALA A 25 -2.52 9.59 18.29
N ASP A 26 -3.43 8.65 18.56
CA ASP A 26 -4.45 8.77 19.59
C ASP A 26 -4.00 8.26 20.96
N LYS A 27 -2.87 7.53 21.03
CA LYS A 27 -2.39 6.86 22.25
C LYS A 27 -2.04 7.82 23.39
N GLU A 28 -1.68 9.05 23.06
CA GLU A 28 -1.36 10.09 24.03
C GLU A 28 -2.57 10.98 24.39
N GLY A 29 -3.75 10.62 23.86
CA GLY A 29 -4.96 11.43 23.98
C GLY A 29 -4.92 12.70 23.14
N HIS A 30 -6.00 13.47 23.22
CA HIS A 30 -6.15 14.77 22.56
C HIS A 30 -6.72 15.77 23.55
N ILE A 31 -6.36 17.05 23.39
CA ILE A 31 -6.69 18.08 24.37
C ILE A 31 -7.96 18.87 24.05
N CYS A 32 -8.61 19.37 25.09
CA CYS A 32 -9.72 20.30 24.99
C CYS A 32 -9.22 21.74 25.14
N PHE A 33 -9.09 22.49 24.05
CA PHE A 33 -8.62 23.88 24.07
C PHE A 33 -9.53 24.85 24.85
N SER A 34 -10.79 24.50 25.09
CA SER A 34 -11.70 25.32 25.91
C SER A 34 -11.49 25.11 27.42
N SER A 35 -10.60 24.21 27.83
CA SER A 35 -10.38 23.90 29.24
C SER A 35 -9.39 24.88 29.87
N GLU A 36 -9.90 25.85 30.62
CA GLU A 36 -9.07 26.80 31.37
C GLU A 36 -8.25 26.10 32.48
N ALA A 37 -8.79 25.01 33.05
CA ALA A 37 -8.07 24.20 34.02
C ALA A 37 -6.84 23.52 33.39
N LEU A 38 -6.98 22.93 32.19
CA LEU A 38 -5.83 22.39 31.44
C LEU A 38 -4.82 23.48 31.10
N LYS A 39 -5.28 24.63 30.59
CA LYS A 39 -4.40 25.77 30.26
C LYS A 39 -3.58 26.20 31.47
N ASN A 40 -4.19 26.22 32.65
CA ASN A 40 -3.49 26.51 33.90
C ASN A 40 -2.44 25.44 34.26
N GLU A 41 -2.76 24.16 34.13
CA GLU A 41 -1.78 23.09 34.39
C GLU A 41 -0.60 23.16 33.43
N ILE A 42 -0.84 23.39 32.13
CA ILE A 42 0.23 23.58 31.13
C ILE A 42 1.10 24.79 31.49
N PHE A 43 0.51 25.90 31.95
CA PHE A 43 1.28 27.04 32.44
C PHE A 43 2.18 26.67 33.63
N LEU A 44 1.65 25.91 34.60
CA LEU A 44 2.41 25.49 35.78
C LEU A 44 3.55 24.53 35.40
N ASP A 45 3.32 23.65 34.43
CA ASP A 45 4.34 22.73 33.91
C ASP A 45 5.42 23.51 33.14
N ALA A 46 5.03 24.47 32.30
CA ALA A 46 5.96 25.39 31.65
C ALA A 46 6.82 26.14 32.67
N LYS A 47 6.20 26.69 33.73
CA LYS A 47 6.92 27.36 34.81
C LYS A 47 7.90 26.42 35.51
N ALA A 48 7.52 25.19 35.78
CA ALA A 48 8.40 24.20 36.41
C ALA A 48 9.61 23.90 35.51
N VAL A 49 9.38 23.60 34.22
CA VAL A 49 10.45 23.34 33.24
C VAL A 49 11.39 24.54 33.13
N LEU A 50 10.84 25.74 32.91
CA LEU A 50 11.61 26.95 32.65
C LEU A 50 12.34 27.50 33.89
N THR A 51 11.95 27.09 35.09
CA THR A 51 12.68 27.38 36.34
C THR A 51 13.58 26.23 36.79
N GLY A 52 13.75 25.19 35.96
CA GLY A 52 14.65 24.07 36.23
C GLY A 52 14.16 23.10 37.32
N GLN A 53 12.86 23.12 37.65
CA GLN A 53 12.30 22.18 38.62
C GLN A 53 12.24 20.76 38.02
N PRO A 54 12.44 19.71 38.84
CA PRO A 54 12.36 18.34 38.37
C PRO A 54 10.92 17.95 38.01
N ALA A 55 10.75 17.05 37.05
CA ALA A 55 9.44 16.54 36.60
C ALA A 55 8.57 15.96 37.73
N SER A 56 9.21 15.44 38.79
CA SER A 56 8.53 14.95 39.99
C SER A 56 7.74 16.04 40.73
N SER A 57 8.14 17.31 40.62
CA SER A 57 7.42 18.45 41.24
C SER A 57 6.00 18.63 40.68
N ARG A 58 5.76 18.15 39.45
CA ARG A 58 4.49 18.24 38.73
C ARG A 58 3.87 16.87 38.45
N ARG A 59 4.52 15.79 38.90
CA ARG A 59 4.13 14.39 38.59
C ARG A 59 4.04 14.14 37.07
N ALA A 60 4.93 14.76 36.29
CA ALA A 60 5.05 14.52 34.87
C ALA A 60 5.74 13.17 34.65
N ILE A 61 4.95 12.12 34.41
CA ILE A 61 5.40 10.74 34.25
C ILE A 61 5.48 10.40 32.76
N PHE A 62 6.61 9.83 32.34
CA PHE A 62 6.81 9.36 30.97
C PHE A 62 6.34 7.91 30.78
N HIS A 63 6.35 7.39 29.55
CA HIS A 63 5.83 6.04 29.24
C HIS A 63 6.50 4.90 30.01
N ASP A 64 7.73 5.10 30.52
CA ASP A 64 8.44 4.12 31.34
C ASP A 64 8.05 4.16 32.83
N GLY A 65 7.07 4.99 33.19
CA GLY A 65 6.57 5.16 34.55
C GLY A 65 7.42 6.08 35.44
N LYS A 66 8.47 6.70 34.90
CA LYS A 66 9.37 7.57 35.67
C LYS A 66 9.08 9.05 35.46
N PRO A 67 9.32 9.90 36.48
CA PRO A 67 9.25 11.34 36.28
C PRO A 67 10.31 11.82 35.28
N ALA A 68 9.89 12.45 34.19
CA ALA A 68 10.81 13.02 33.21
C ALA A 68 10.19 14.21 32.47
N TRP A 69 11.05 15.16 32.09
CA TRP A 69 10.75 16.14 31.05
C TRP A 69 11.32 15.59 29.74
N PRO A 70 10.51 15.06 28.83
CA PRO A 70 11.03 14.34 27.67
C PRO A 70 11.81 15.27 26.74
N SER A 71 13.07 14.88 26.47
CA SER A 71 13.92 15.50 25.45
C SER A 71 13.62 14.85 24.09
N PRO A 72 13.59 15.61 22.98
CA PRO A 72 13.96 17.02 22.85
C PRO A 72 12.80 18.02 23.05
N TYR A 73 11.62 17.60 23.52
CA TYR A 73 10.45 18.49 23.62
C TYR A 73 10.64 19.60 24.65
N HIS A 74 11.34 19.32 25.74
CA HIS A 74 11.62 20.31 26.79
C HIS A 74 13.13 20.40 27.06
N THR A 75 13.63 21.62 27.23
CA THR A 75 14.98 21.91 27.69
C THR A 75 14.86 22.69 29.00
N PRO A 76 15.05 22.04 30.17
CA PRO A 76 14.90 22.70 31.46
C PRO A 76 15.72 23.99 31.55
N GLY A 77 15.09 25.07 31.99
CA GLY A 77 15.69 26.41 32.07
C GLY A 77 15.62 27.24 30.78
N GLU A 78 15.26 26.64 29.64
CA GLU A 78 15.34 27.32 28.34
C GLU A 78 14.07 27.22 27.49
N PHE A 79 13.58 26.00 27.23
CA PHE A 79 12.50 25.76 26.26
C PHE A 79 11.40 24.84 26.80
N PHE A 80 10.15 25.26 26.61
CA PHE A 80 8.96 24.45 26.86
C PHE A 80 8.11 24.32 25.59
N ASN A 81 7.99 23.12 25.04
CA ASN A 81 7.11 22.85 23.91
C ASN A 81 5.64 22.75 24.36
N ILE A 82 4.76 23.50 23.68
CA ILE A 82 3.30 23.52 23.92
C ILE A 82 2.49 22.96 22.74
N MET A 83 3.18 22.32 21.79
CA MET A 83 2.56 21.77 20.59
C MET A 83 1.53 20.69 20.97
N PRO A 84 0.35 20.69 20.36
CA PRO A 84 -0.65 19.66 20.58
C PRO A 84 -0.21 18.33 19.95
N ASN A 85 -0.90 17.27 20.32
CA ASN A 85 -0.73 15.95 19.71
C ASN A 85 -0.91 16.01 18.18
N ASP A 86 -0.14 15.16 17.48
CA ASP A 86 -0.25 15.02 16.03
C ASP A 86 -1.67 14.54 15.63
N SER A 87 -2.10 14.81 14.40
CA SER A 87 -3.50 14.73 13.91
C SER A 87 -4.49 15.70 14.55
N LEU A 88 -4.26 16.17 15.79
CA LEU A 88 -5.05 17.14 16.54
C LEU A 88 -6.57 16.97 16.39
N TYR A 89 -7.12 15.99 17.09
CA TYR A 89 -8.55 15.72 17.07
C TYR A 89 -9.36 16.94 17.58
N HIS A 90 -10.34 17.36 16.80
CA HIS A 90 -11.22 18.47 17.17
C HIS A 90 -12.17 18.07 18.30
N CYS A 91 -11.99 18.67 19.48
CA CYS A 91 -12.90 18.46 20.59
C CYS A 91 -14.34 18.84 20.23
N ARG A 92 -15.28 17.92 20.51
CA ARG A 92 -16.71 18.03 20.21
C ARG A 92 -17.54 18.73 21.29
N CYS A 93 -16.89 19.34 22.29
CA CYS A 93 -17.61 20.12 23.29
C CYS A 93 -18.27 21.37 22.67
N SER A 94 -19.30 21.90 23.34
CA SER A 94 -20.08 23.04 22.85
C SER A 94 -19.22 24.29 22.59
N GLU A 95 -18.14 24.48 23.34
CA GLU A 95 -17.26 25.63 23.19
C GLU A 95 -16.29 25.47 22.03
N CYS A 96 -15.57 24.34 21.94
CA CYS A 96 -14.62 24.10 20.85
C CYS A 96 -15.31 24.04 19.47
N LYS A 97 -16.52 23.47 19.38
CA LYS A 97 -17.31 23.40 18.12
C LYS A 97 -17.60 24.78 17.50
N LYS A 98 -17.58 25.86 18.29
CA LYS A 98 -17.79 27.23 17.76
C LYS A 98 -16.60 27.75 16.96
N HIS A 99 -15.43 27.15 17.14
CA HIS A 99 -14.15 27.66 16.63
C HIS A 99 -13.41 26.70 15.71
N LEU A 100 -13.64 25.38 15.87
CA LEU A 100 -12.97 24.34 15.09
C LEU A 100 -13.82 23.95 13.87
N ASP A 101 -13.29 24.22 12.68
CA ASP A 101 -13.93 23.89 11.40
C ASP A 101 -13.71 22.43 10.99
N ASP A 102 -14.79 21.64 10.88
CA ASP A 102 -14.76 20.22 10.52
C ASP A 102 -14.91 19.93 9.02
N ASN A 103 -15.07 20.96 8.19
CA ASN A 103 -15.30 20.77 6.76
C ASN A 103 -14.03 20.42 5.98
N VAL A 104 -12.86 20.49 6.64
CA VAL A 104 -11.56 20.16 6.06
C VAL A 104 -11.02 18.93 6.79
N ARG A 105 -10.55 17.93 6.04
CA ARG A 105 -9.96 16.72 6.64
C ARG A 105 -8.51 17.00 7.09
N PRO A 106 -8.02 16.34 8.16
CA PRO A 106 -6.60 16.33 8.50
C PRO A 106 -5.73 16.04 7.26
N GLY A 107 -4.72 16.88 7.03
CA GLY A 107 -3.85 16.80 5.84
C GLY A 107 -4.33 17.54 4.58
N GLN A 108 -5.53 18.14 4.57
CA GLN A 108 -6.00 19.02 3.50
C GLN A 108 -5.69 20.50 3.78
N SER A 109 -5.54 21.30 2.73
CA SER A 109 -5.45 22.77 2.81
C SER A 109 -6.85 23.39 2.85
N GLY A 110 -7.01 24.54 3.50
CA GLY A 110 -8.28 25.28 3.49
C GLY A 110 -8.86 25.61 4.86
N TRP A 111 -8.16 25.27 5.95
CA TRP A 111 -8.58 25.54 7.32
C TRP A 111 -8.97 27.01 7.56
N SER A 112 -10.00 27.23 8.37
CA SER A 112 -10.53 28.57 8.65
C SER A 112 -9.53 29.44 9.44
N GLN A 113 -9.62 30.77 9.28
CA GLN A 113 -8.86 31.72 10.11
C GLN A 113 -9.25 31.58 11.59
N GLN A 114 -10.52 31.28 11.85
CA GLN A 114 -11.08 31.11 13.19
C GLN A 114 -10.43 29.95 13.95
N THR A 115 -10.24 28.80 13.29
CA THR A 115 -9.53 27.63 13.87
C THR A 115 -8.10 28.01 14.27
N SER A 116 -7.37 28.66 13.36
CA SER A 116 -5.99 29.09 13.64
C SER A 116 -5.92 30.06 14.81
N ASN A 117 -6.75 31.10 14.80
CA ASN A 117 -6.84 32.09 15.87
C ASN A 117 -7.12 31.43 17.23
N TYR A 118 -8.07 30.48 17.29
CA TYR A 118 -8.46 29.83 18.53
C TYR A 118 -7.32 29.04 19.17
N ILE A 119 -6.56 28.30 18.36
CA ILE A 119 -5.41 27.52 18.81
C ILE A 119 -4.26 28.45 19.21
N TRP A 120 -3.94 29.45 18.38
CA TRP A 120 -2.89 30.44 18.70
C TRP A 120 -3.18 31.24 19.96
N LYS A 121 -4.44 31.56 20.22
CA LYS A 121 -4.85 32.26 21.43
C LYS A 121 -4.48 31.48 22.70
N PHE A 122 -4.62 30.16 22.66
CA PHE A 122 -4.21 29.29 23.76
C PHE A 122 -2.70 29.42 24.05
N TYR A 123 -1.86 29.37 23.02
CA TYR A 123 -0.40 29.50 23.17
C TYR A 123 0.00 30.89 23.67
N ILE A 124 -0.61 31.93 23.09
CA ILE A 124 -0.35 33.34 23.46
C ILE A 124 -0.74 33.62 24.90
N ASP A 125 -1.85 33.08 25.39
CA ASP A 125 -2.28 33.25 26.79
C ASP A 125 -1.24 32.68 27.77
N VAL A 126 -0.72 31.48 27.51
CA VAL A 126 0.31 30.85 28.34
C VAL A 126 1.61 31.65 28.30
N ALA A 127 2.10 32.01 27.11
CA ALA A 127 3.33 32.77 26.93
C ALA A 127 3.26 34.16 27.57
N THR A 128 2.13 34.87 27.42
CA THR A 128 1.89 36.18 28.03
C THR A 128 1.90 36.09 29.55
N ARG A 129 1.29 35.05 30.12
CA ARG A 129 1.29 34.84 31.57
C ARG A 129 2.70 34.57 32.11
N LEU A 130 3.51 33.77 31.41
CA LEU A 130 4.91 33.53 31.78
C LEU A 130 5.71 34.83 31.84
N LYS A 131 5.56 35.72 30.84
CA LYS A 131 6.17 37.05 30.86
C LYS A 131 5.69 37.89 32.04
N LYS A 132 4.37 37.93 32.28
CA LYS A 132 3.79 38.70 33.38
C LYS A 132 4.30 38.25 34.75
N GLU A 133 4.56 36.96 34.93
CA GLU A 133 5.12 36.38 36.15
C GLU A 133 6.67 36.39 36.20
N ASN A 134 7.34 37.02 35.23
CA ASN A 134 8.80 37.09 35.11
C ASN A 134 9.49 35.71 35.07
N ILE A 135 8.86 34.73 34.42
CA ILE A 135 9.46 33.41 34.22
C ILE A 135 10.39 33.49 32.99
N PRO A 136 11.68 33.10 33.13
CA PRO A 136 12.63 33.14 32.02
C PRO A 136 12.36 32.07 30.96
N GLY A 137 13.03 32.17 29.82
CA GLY A 137 12.99 31.16 28.75
C GLY A 137 11.84 31.33 27.75
N PHE A 138 11.64 30.31 26.91
CA PHE A 138 10.81 30.37 25.72
C PHE A 138 9.79 29.24 25.66
N VAL A 139 8.62 29.55 25.10
CA VAL A 139 7.64 28.55 24.66
C VAL A 139 7.90 28.22 23.20
N THR A 140 7.93 26.94 22.85
CA THR A 140 8.09 26.50 21.46
C THR A 140 6.81 25.87 20.94
N THR A 141 6.47 26.15 19.68
CA THR A 141 5.33 25.55 18.98
C THR A 141 5.56 25.58 17.47
N MET A 142 4.61 25.05 16.70
CA MET A 142 4.66 25.02 15.24
C MET A 142 3.50 25.82 14.64
N ALA A 143 3.66 26.31 13.42
CA ALA A 143 2.58 26.70 12.52
C ALA A 143 2.41 25.58 11.49
N TYR A 144 1.39 24.74 11.67
CA TYR A 144 1.17 23.52 10.87
C TYR A 144 -0.32 23.21 10.74
N GLY A 145 -0.69 22.58 9.62
CA GLY A 145 -2.06 22.10 9.37
C GLY A 145 -3.13 23.16 9.64
N GLN A 146 -3.98 22.86 10.62
CA GLN A 146 -5.14 23.68 11.00
C GLN A 146 -4.81 25.02 11.70
N TYR A 147 -3.58 25.21 12.17
CA TYR A 147 -3.08 26.45 12.80
C TYR A 147 -1.88 27.06 12.06
N SER A 148 -1.80 26.81 10.75
CA SER A 148 -0.73 27.33 9.86
C SER A 148 -0.94 28.79 9.44
N LYS A 149 -2.17 29.30 9.47
CA LYS A 149 -2.49 30.69 9.12
C LYS A 149 -1.99 31.64 10.19
N ILE A 150 -1.52 32.81 9.76
CA ILE A 150 -1.04 33.86 10.67
C ILE A 150 -2.18 34.31 11.59
N PRO A 151 -2.03 34.24 12.91
CA PRO A 151 -3.06 34.67 13.84
C PRO A 151 -3.20 36.20 13.81
N GLU A 152 -4.42 36.67 14.02
CA GLU A 152 -4.73 38.11 14.06
C GLU A 152 -4.23 38.80 15.34
N PHE A 153 -3.83 38.02 16.34
CA PHE A 153 -3.31 38.50 17.62
C PHE A 153 -1.80 38.77 17.58
N ASP A 154 -1.32 39.64 18.45
CA ASP A 154 0.12 39.82 18.68
C ASP A 154 0.73 38.60 19.35
N ILE A 155 1.93 38.22 18.90
CA ILE A 155 2.65 37.05 19.40
C ILE A 155 3.75 37.55 20.35
N PRO A 156 3.76 37.12 21.62
CA PRO A 156 4.83 37.45 22.56
C PRO A 156 6.22 37.01 22.07
N ASP A 157 7.23 37.85 22.30
CA ASP A 157 8.65 37.59 21.95
C ASP A 157 9.28 36.36 22.64
N ASN A 158 8.61 35.79 23.65
CA ASN A 158 9.03 34.55 24.30
C ASN A 158 8.40 33.30 23.65
N ILE A 159 7.84 33.42 22.44
CA ILE A 159 7.46 32.28 21.59
C ILE A 159 8.48 32.11 20.47
N VAL A 160 9.02 30.90 20.35
CA VAL A 160 9.85 30.49 19.21
C VAL A 160 9.05 29.50 18.35
N MET A 161 8.76 29.89 17.11
CA MET A 161 7.86 29.17 16.22
C MET A 161 8.59 28.44 15.10
N MET A 162 8.18 27.20 14.85
CA MET A 162 8.59 26.40 13.69
C MET A 162 7.53 26.49 12.59
N LEU A 163 7.91 26.77 11.36
CA LEU A 163 6.99 26.81 10.22
C LEU A 163 7.13 25.54 9.37
N ALA A 164 6.02 24.81 9.20
CA ALA A 164 5.98 23.60 8.40
C ALA A 164 5.74 23.91 6.91
N LEU A 165 6.70 23.54 6.05
CA LEU A 165 6.68 23.79 4.60
C LEU A 165 6.99 22.51 3.81
N SER A 166 6.67 22.47 2.51
CA SER A 166 6.84 21.28 1.66
C SER A 166 8.28 20.77 1.61
N GLY A 167 9.26 21.68 1.50
CA GLY A 167 10.68 21.36 1.44
C GLY A 167 11.28 21.32 0.02
N PRO A 168 12.45 20.70 -0.16
CA PRO A 168 13.31 20.89 -1.33
C PRO A 168 12.83 20.21 -2.63
N TRP A 169 11.92 19.22 -2.56
CA TRP A 169 11.46 18.48 -3.75
C TRP A 169 10.33 19.15 -4.52
N ASP A 170 9.68 20.14 -3.91
CA ASP A 170 8.57 20.84 -4.52
C ASP A 170 9.06 21.93 -5.49
N ARG A 171 9.47 21.53 -6.69
CA ARG A 171 10.00 22.47 -7.71
C ARG A 171 8.99 22.86 -8.78
N TYR A 172 7.97 22.05 -9.02
CA TYR A 172 7.15 22.13 -10.24
C TYR A 172 5.64 22.32 -10.00
N SER A 173 5.16 22.18 -8.76
CA SER A 173 3.72 22.23 -8.44
C SER A 173 3.17 23.65 -8.14
N GLY A 174 4.05 24.67 -8.12
CA GLY A 174 3.71 26.03 -7.69
C GLY A 174 3.58 26.22 -6.17
N LYS A 175 3.59 25.14 -5.38
CA LYS A 175 3.50 25.20 -3.91
C LYS A 175 4.73 25.87 -3.27
N ARG A 176 5.94 25.76 -3.84
CA ARG A 176 7.14 26.52 -3.38
C ARG A 176 6.94 28.03 -3.32
N GLN A 177 6.17 28.62 -4.26
CA GLN A 177 5.87 30.06 -4.22
C GLN A 177 4.87 30.40 -3.11
N LYS A 178 3.88 29.54 -2.88
CA LYS A 178 2.94 29.71 -1.76
C LYS A 178 3.67 29.62 -0.41
N ASP A 179 4.55 28.63 -0.28
CA ASP A 179 5.40 28.44 0.90
C ASP A 179 6.35 29.62 1.13
N GLN A 180 6.92 30.20 0.06
CA GLN A 180 7.75 31.41 0.18
C GLN A 180 6.95 32.59 0.71
N LYS A 181 5.76 32.87 0.16
CA LYS A 181 4.89 33.97 0.64
C LYS A 181 4.47 33.76 2.09
N LEU A 182 4.16 32.52 2.47
CA LEU A 182 3.80 32.19 3.85
C LEU A 182 4.98 32.43 4.80
N LEU A 183 6.19 32.02 4.42
CA LEU A 183 7.41 32.26 5.20
C LEU A 183 7.69 33.76 5.38
N GLU A 184 7.63 34.54 4.29
CA GLU A 184 7.80 36.00 4.35
C GLU A 184 6.81 36.65 5.32
N ALA A 185 5.52 36.31 5.19
CA ALA A 185 4.48 36.86 6.03
C ALA A 185 4.64 36.47 7.52
N TRP A 186 5.11 35.24 7.81
CA TRP A 186 5.44 34.85 9.18
C TRP A 186 6.66 35.58 9.73
N THR A 187 7.71 35.79 8.92
CA THR A 187 8.87 36.58 9.36
C THR A 187 8.53 38.04 9.62
N GLU A 188 7.61 38.61 8.83
CA GLU A 188 7.06 39.94 9.04
C GLU A 188 6.25 40.00 10.34
N LYS A 189 5.33 39.05 10.56
CA LYS A 189 4.50 38.98 11.77
C LYS A 189 5.34 38.90 13.05
N LEU A 190 6.41 38.11 13.03
CA LEU A 190 7.29 37.92 14.18
C LEU A 190 8.35 39.03 14.31
N ASN A 191 8.58 39.81 13.25
CA ASN A 191 9.76 40.66 13.10
C ASN A 191 11.06 39.90 13.43
N ALA A 192 11.12 38.62 13.04
CA ALA A 192 12.19 37.68 13.36
C ALA A 192 12.24 36.54 12.34
N LYS A 193 13.37 35.83 12.29
CA LYS A 193 13.53 34.65 11.45
C LYS A 193 12.74 33.46 12.02
N CYS A 194 12.29 32.56 11.14
CA CYS A 194 11.61 31.33 11.52
C CYS A 194 12.56 30.14 11.62
N TYR A 195 12.19 29.11 12.39
CA TYR A 195 12.76 27.77 12.24
C TYR A 195 11.88 26.99 11.25
N LEU A 196 12.45 26.18 10.36
CA LEU A 196 11.65 25.39 9.42
C LEU A 196 11.48 23.93 9.86
N TRP A 197 10.30 23.37 9.57
CA TRP A 197 10.09 21.94 9.48
C TRP A 197 9.75 21.60 8.02
N THR A 198 10.45 20.66 7.41
CA THR A 198 10.29 20.34 5.99
C THR A 198 10.12 18.84 5.75
N TYR A 199 9.45 18.45 4.67
CA TYR A 199 9.03 17.06 4.42
C TYR A 199 9.65 16.44 3.15
N PRO A 200 10.99 16.36 2.99
CA PRO A 200 11.62 15.53 1.97
C PRO A 200 11.58 14.03 2.34
N THR A 201 10.38 13.52 2.61
CA THR A 201 10.14 12.16 3.11
C THR A 201 9.56 11.24 2.04
N LYS A 202 10.02 9.99 2.01
CA LYS A 202 9.44 8.95 1.14
C LYS A 202 8.07 8.47 1.62
N ILE A 203 7.61 8.87 2.81
CA ILE A 203 6.22 8.63 3.23
C ILE A 203 5.23 9.28 2.24
N SER A 204 5.55 10.49 1.76
CA SER A 204 4.71 11.22 0.79
C SER A 204 4.95 10.81 -0.67
N VAL A 205 6.00 10.02 -0.93
CA VAL A 205 6.36 9.49 -2.27
C VAL A 205 6.76 8.02 -2.10
N PRO A 206 5.79 7.11 -1.85
CA PRO A 206 6.04 5.76 -1.36
C PRO A 206 6.49 4.80 -2.47
N VAL A 207 7.65 5.08 -3.07
CA VAL A 207 8.31 4.22 -4.06
C VAL A 207 9.42 3.40 -3.39
N ARG A 208 9.31 2.07 -3.44
CA ARG A 208 10.24 1.16 -2.76
C ARG A 208 11.53 0.94 -3.56
N GLY A 209 12.67 0.85 -2.88
CA GLY A 209 13.95 0.45 -3.46
C GLY A 209 14.66 1.53 -4.29
N ILE A 210 14.03 2.72 -4.46
CA ILE A 210 14.58 3.80 -5.28
C ILE A 210 15.26 4.86 -4.40
N PRO A 211 16.56 5.17 -4.60
CA PRO A 211 17.24 6.26 -3.92
C PRO A 211 16.67 7.65 -4.26
N ASN A 212 16.67 8.56 -3.29
CA ASN A 212 16.08 9.91 -3.36
C ASN A 212 17.11 11.03 -3.16
N MET A 213 18.35 10.81 -3.60
CA MET A 213 19.39 11.85 -3.52
C MET A 213 19.09 13.00 -4.46
N THR A 214 19.01 14.18 -3.88
CA THR A 214 18.76 15.47 -4.52
C THR A 214 19.60 16.58 -3.85
N PRO A 215 20.94 16.44 -3.77
CA PRO A 215 21.78 17.38 -3.03
C PRO A 215 21.65 18.83 -3.52
N ARG A 216 21.55 19.05 -4.83
CA ARG A 216 21.40 20.41 -5.39
C ARG A 216 20.03 21.00 -5.07
N ALA A 217 19.00 20.16 -4.95
CA ALA A 217 17.69 20.60 -4.50
C ALA A 217 17.71 21.13 -3.07
N PHE A 218 18.34 20.39 -2.15
CA PHE A 218 18.51 20.81 -0.77
C PHE A 218 19.25 22.13 -0.69
N ALA A 219 20.40 22.24 -1.37
CA ALA A 219 21.18 23.45 -1.30
C ALA A 219 20.47 24.68 -1.86
N SER A 220 19.87 24.57 -3.05
CA SER A 220 19.11 25.67 -3.63
C SER A 220 17.96 26.11 -2.72
N TYR A 221 17.24 25.17 -2.10
CA TYR A 221 16.15 25.48 -1.20
C TYR A 221 16.63 26.26 0.03
N PHE A 222 17.64 25.75 0.75
CA PHE A 222 18.11 26.39 1.98
C PHE A 222 18.89 27.69 1.73
N ALA A 223 19.59 27.82 0.59
CA ALA A 223 20.18 29.08 0.18
C ALA A 223 19.11 30.16 0.00
N GLU A 224 18.02 29.84 -0.74
CA GLU A 224 16.89 30.75 -0.96
C GLU A 224 16.21 31.16 0.35
N LYS A 225 16.02 30.23 1.29
CA LYS A 225 15.33 30.52 2.56
C LYS A 225 16.21 31.21 3.60
N SER A 226 17.54 31.19 3.45
CA SER A 226 18.50 31.69 4.45
C SER A 226 18.27 33.12 5.00
N PRO A 227 17.72 34.09 4.24
CA PRO A 227 17.40 35.41 4.81
C PRO A 227 16.31 35.35 5.89
N PHE A 228 15.41 34.37 5.79
CA PHE A 228 14.18 34.26 6.59
C PHE A 228 14.27 33.25 7.73
N ILE A 229 15.35 32.44 7.79
CA ILE A 229 15.44 31.31 8.70
C ILE A 229 16.70 31.33 9.56
N PHE A 230 16.60 30.80 10.78
CA PHE A 230 17.75 30.60 11.68
C PHE A 230 18.11 29.12 11.88
N GLY A 231 17.29 28.20 11.37
CA GLY A 231 17.53 26.77 11.42
C GLY A 231 16.42 26.02 10.70
N ALA A 232 16.61 24.71 10.53
CA ALA A 232 15.63 23.85 9.91
C ALA A 232 15.76 22.40 10.41
N PHE A 233 14.64 21.69 10.36
CA PHE A 233 14.54 20.24 10.49
C PHE A 233 14.06 19.65 9.15
N ILE A 234 14.62 18.50 8.79
CA ILE A 234 14.26 17.74 7.59
C ILE A 234 13.65 16.40 8.02
N GLU A 235 12.34 16.26 7.85
CA GLU A 235 11.64 14.99 8.01
C GLU A 235 11.89 14.14 6.76
N ALA A 236 12.80 13.16 6.91
CA ALA A 236 13.43 12.46 5.81
C ALA A 236 13.40 10.93 6.00
N GLU A 237 12.24 10.38 6.34
CA GLU A 237 12.05 8.94 6.42
C GLU A 237 12.31 8.31 5.05
N ASN A 238 13.06 7.21 5.10
CA ASN A 238 13.44 6.43 3.95
C ASN A 238 13.30 4.94 4.29
N ASP A 239 12.99 4.15 3.27
CA ASP A 239 13.03 2.68 3.33
C ASP A 239 14.46 2.14 3.51
N CYS A 240 15.48 2.93 3.17
CA CYS A 240 16.87 2.66 3.52
C CYS A 240 17.59 3.95 3.90
N TRP A 241 18.23 4.00 5.08
CA TRP A 241 18.90 5.21 5.58
C TRP A 241 19.89 5.84 4.59
N ILE A 242 20.63 5.01 3.84
CA ILE A 242 21.66 5.47 2.90
C ILE A 242 21.08 6.16 1.66
N PHE A 243 19.79 5.96 1.33
CA PHE A 243 19.18 6.48 0.10
C PHE A 243 19.21 8.00 -0.03
N GLY A 244 19.27 8.72 1.10
CA GLY A 244 19.33 10.18 1.17
C GLY A 244 20.64 10.73 1.71
N TYR A 245 21.69 9.93 1.90
CA TYR A 245 22.86 10.35 2.71
C TYR A 245 23.52 11.65 2.22
N LEU A 246 23.62 11.83 0.90
CA LEU A 246 24.24 13.01 0.30
C LEU A 246 23.37 14.27 0.49
N ASN A 247 22.05 14.11 0.65
CA ASN A 247 21.15 15.20 1.04
C ASN A 247 21.49 15.68 2.44
N TYR A 248 21.73 14.76 3.39
CA TYR A 248 22.07 15.09 4.77
C TYR A 248 23.44 15.78 4.86
N TYR A 249 24.41 15.30 4.08
CA TYR A 249 25.72 15.93 4.00
C TYR A 249 25.63 17.37 3.51
N VAL A 250 24.91 17.60 2.40
CA VAL A 250 24.71 18.94 1.85
C VAL A 250 23.88 19.82 2.79
N PHE A 251 22.82 19.28 3.39
CA PHE A 251 22.03 19.98 4.41
C PHE A 251 22.91 20.47 5.55
N GLY A 252 23.75 19.61 6.13
CA GLY A 252 24.68 19.99 7.19
C GLY A 252 25.67 21.08 6.76
N LYS A 253 26.22 21.00 5.54
CA LYS A 253 27.12 22.03 5.00
C LYS A 253 26.42 23.37 4.77
N MET A 254 25.16 23.35 4.37
CA MET A 254 24.35 24.56 4.18
C MET A 254 23.93 25.19 5.50
N MET A 255 23.59 24.40 6.51
CA MET A 255 23.31 24.90 7.86
C MET A 255 24.57 25.48 8.52
N TRP A 256 25.75 24.92 8.22
CA TRP A 256 27.03 25.48 8.67
C TRP A 256 27.40 26.77 7.92
N ASN A 257 27.24 26.79 6.60
CA ASN A 257 27.51 27.94 5.75
C ASN A 257 26.60 27.94 4.52
N VAL A 258 25.63 28.87 4.49
CA VAL A 258 24.66 29.00 3.38
C VAL A 258 25.30 29.47 2.06
N LYS A 259 26.57 29.94 2.10
CA LYS A 259 27.34 30.33 0.90
C LYS A 259 28.22 29.19 0.37
N THR A 260 28.10 27.97 0.90
CA THR A 260 28.85 26.80 0.41
C THR A 260 28.63 26.63 -1.10
N ASP A 261 29.73 26.56 -1.86
CA ASP A 261 29.69 26.21 -3.28
C ASP A 261 29.39 24.72 -3.43
N ILE A 262 28.20 24.43 -3.96
CA ILE A 262 27.67 23.07 -4.04
C ILE A 262 28.32 22.26 -5.14
N GLU A 263 28.65 22.88 -6.27
CA GLU A 263 29.29 22.15 -7.35
C GLU A 263 30.72 21.79 -6.95
N ALA A 264 31.44 22.70 -6.27
CA ALA A 264 32.75 22.40 -5.70
C ALA A 264 32.68 21.32 -4.61
N LEU A 265 31.69 21.39 -3.71
CA LEU A 265 31.49 20.40 -2.65
C LEU A 265 31.19 19.00 -3.20
N LEU A 266 30.33 18.92 -4.23
CA LEU A 266 30.01 17.66 -4.87
C LEU A 266 31.23 17.14 -5.63
N LEU A 267 31.96 17.97 -6.37
CA LEU A 267 33.18 17.55 -7.06
C LEU A 267 34.21 16.98 -6.07
N GLU A 268 34.46 17.68 -4.96
CA GLU A 268 35.34 17.21 -3.89
C GLU A 268 34.86 15.85 -3.34
N HIS A 269 33.58 15.71 -3.03
CA HIS A 269 33.00 14.45 -2.56
C HIS A 269 33.27 13.30 -3.54
N HIS A 270 32.98 13.48 -4.84
CA HIS A 270 33.19 12.42 -5.83
C HIS A 270 34.67 12.06 -5.97
N SER A 271 35.56 13.06 -6.03
CA SER A 271 37.00 12.83 -6.11
C SER A 271 37.54 12.08 -4.88
N LEU A 272 37.16 12.50 -3.67
CA LEU A 272 37.63 11.85 -2.44
C LEU A 272 37.06 10.45 -2.22
N MET A 273 35.81 10.23 -2.62
CA MET A 273 35.15 8.93 -2.46
C MET A 273 35.60 7.92 -3.52
N PHE A 274 35.72 8.34 -4.78
CA PHE A 274 35.78 7.43 -5.92
C PHE A 274 37.03 7.59 -6.80
N ALA A 275 37.94 8.53 -6.50
CA ALA A 275 39.19 8.71 -7.23
C ALA A 275 38.99 8.77 -8.76
N GLU A 276 39.64 7.91 -9.54
CA GLU A 276 39.54 7.87 -11.01
C GLU A 276 38.13 7.54 -11.52
N ALA A 277 37.28 6.94 -10.69
CA ALA A 277 35.88 6.64 -11.00
C ALA A 277 34.92 7.82 -10.70
N ALA A 278 35.42 8.96 -10.23
CA ALA A 278 34.59 10.13 -9.92
C ALA A 278 33.63 10.55 -11.06
N PRO A 279 34.04 10.57 -12.35
CA PRO A 279 33.13 10.95 -13.43
C PRO A 279 31.94 10.00 -13.61
N GLU A 280 32.16 8.69 -13.57
CA GLU A 280 31.09 7.69 -13.68
C GLU A 280 30.13 7.76 -12.49
N MET A 281 30.67 7.95 -11.29
CA MET A 281 29.84 8.07 -10.09
C MET A 281 29.04 9.38 -10.10
N GLN A 282 29.62 10.47 -10.61
CA GLN A 282 28.90 11.73 -10.78
C GLN A 282 27.72 11.58 -11.74
N ASP A 283 27.89 10.93 -12.91
CA ASP A 283 26.79 10.64 -13.84
C ASP A 283 25.67 9.83 -13.14
N PHE A 284 26.02 8.83 -12.34
CA PHE A 284 25.04 8.09 -11.54
C PHE A 284 24.26 8.99 -10.57
N TYR A 285 24.93 9.81 -9.76
CA TYR A 285 24.25 10.70 -8.80
C TYR A 285 23.38 11.76 -9.49
N GLU A 286 23.84 12.32 -10.61
CA GLU A 286 23.08 13.30 -11.40
C GLU A 286 21.85 12.67 -12.08
N THR A 287 22.00 11.43 -12.55
CA THR A 287 20.91 10.64 -13.11
C THR A 287 19.80 10.42 -12.10
N ILE A 288 20.13 9.91 -10.89
CA ILE A 288 19.11 9.63 -9.87
C ILE A 288 18.47 10.91 -9.31
N GLU A 289 19.24 12.00 -9.18
CA GLU A 289 18.70 13.31 -8.79
C GLU A 289 17.70 13.82 -9.82
N THR A 290 18.02 13.67 -11.10
CA THR A 290 17.14 14.07 -12.21
C THR A 290 15.86 13.23 -12.25
N HIS A 291 15.98 11.90 -12.18
CA HIS A 291 14.82 11.00 -12.17
C HIS A 291 13.93 11.29 -10.97
N TRP A 292 14.50 11.43 -9.78
CA TRP A 292 13.74 11.72 -8.57
C TRP A 292 13.00 13.06 -8.68
N LEU A 293 13.69 14.15 -8.99
CA LEU A 293 13.09 15.49 -9.00
C LEU A 293 12.13 15.72 -10.16
N ARG A 294 12.43 15.22 -11.36
CA ARG A 294 11.63 15.56 -12.55
C ARG A 294 10.53 14.56 -12.84
N ARG A 295 10.76 13.28 -12.52
CA ARG A 295 9.88 12.19 -12.97
C ARG A 295 9.20 11.46 -11.84
N ILE A 296 9.67 11.57 -10.59
CA ILE A 296 9.09 10.88 -9.43
C ILE A 296 8.43 11.88 -8.48
N ALA A 297 9.21 12.53 -7.61
CA ALA A 297 8.68 13.43 -6.58
C ALA A 297 8.13 14.74 -7.15
N GLY A 298 8.68 15.23 -8.27
CA GLY A 298 8.20 16.45 -8.92
C GLY A 298 7.27 16.22 -10.11
N LYS A 299 6.78 14.99 -10.33
CA LYS A 299 5.78 14.73 -11.37
C LYS A 299 4.48 15.45 -11.03
N THR A 300 3.93 16.14 -12.02
CA THR A 300 2.64 16.83 -11.93
C THR A 300 1.69 16.39 -13.03
N VAL A 301 0.39 16.49 -12.78
CA VAL A 301 -0.67 16.32 -13.77
C VAL A 301 -1.56 17.56 -13.77
N ASP A 302 -1.91 18.04 -14.96
CA ASP A 302 -2.80 19.18 -15.11
C ASP A 302 -4.23 18.79 -14.73
N THR A 303 -4.85 19.59 -13.87
CA THR A 303 -6.27 19.45 -13.50
C THR A 303 -7.00 20.76 -13.78
N PRO A 304 -8.34 20.78 -13.84
CA PRO A 304 -9.11 22.02 -13.95
C PRO A 304 -8.81 23.05 -12.82
N ALA A 305 -8.31 22.60 -11.67
CA ALA A 305 -7.91 23.44 -10.55
C ALA A 305 -6.42 23.87 -10.60
N GLY A 306 -5.68 23.45 -11.62
CA GLY A 306 -4.24 23.65 -11.81
C GLY A 306 -3.41 22.36 -11.68
N PRO A 307 -2.09 22.42 -11.88
CA PRO A 307 -1.21 21.26 -11.76
C PRO A 307 -1.19 20.69 -10.32
N VAL A 308 -1.27 19.37 -10.20
CA VAL A 308 -1.21 18.66 -8.90
C VAL A 308 -0.07 17.64 -8.94
N SER A 309 0.72 17.56 -7.86
CA SER A 309 1.77 16.55 -7.72
C SER A 309 1.18 15.15 -7.62
N THR A 310 1.73 14.20 -8.37
CA THR A 310 1.32 12.79 -8.31
C THR A 310 2.53 11.89 -8.32
N VAL A 311 2.46 10.79 -7.58
CA VAL A 311 3.47 9.73 -7.64
C VAL A 311 3.27 8.94 -8.94
N PRO A 312 4.33 8.57 -9.69
CA PRO A 312 4.20 7.75 -10.88
C PRO A 312 3.69 6.34 -10.57
N ALA A 313 2.94 5.77 -11.50
CA ALA A 313 2.57 4.35 -11.42
C ALA A 313 3.82 3.47 -11.61
N ASN A 314 3.81 2.25 -11.05
CA ASN A 314 4.95 1.33 -11.16
C ASN A 314 5.37 1.05 -12.61
N TYR A 315 4.40 0.97 -13.54
CA TYR A 315 4.70 0.81 -14.95
C TYR A 315 5.63 1.90 -15.48
N GLU A 316 5.33 3.18 -15.19
CA GLU A 316 6.15 4.30 -15.63
C GLU A 316 7.53 4.26 -14.97
N ILE A 317 7.60 3.93 -13.68
CA ILE A 317 8.86 3.77 -12.95
C ILE A 317 9.75 2.75 -13.64
N TRP A 318 9.26 1.53 -13.87
CA TRP A 318 10.11 0.41 -14.30
C TRP A 318 10.27 0.25 -15.81
N ASN A 319 9.38 0.86 -16.60
CA ASN A 319 9.43 0.77 -18.07
C ASN A 319 9.84 2.08 -18.75
N GLN A 320 9.76 3.23 -18.05
CA GLN A 320 10.11 4.53 -18.66
C GLN A 320 11.18 5.30 -17.89
N ILE A 321 11.15 5.35 -16.55
CA ILE A 321 12.15 6.07 -15.73
C ILE A 321 13.40 5.20 -15.61
N TYR A 322 13.26 4.02 -15.01
CA TYR A 322 14.28 2.99 -14.89
C TYR A 322 13.99 1.83 -15.84
N SER A 323 13.80 2.16 -17.12
CA SER A 323 13.60 1.18 -18.19
C SER A 323 14.73 0.14 -18.23
N PRO A 324 14.53 -1.05 -18.84
CA PRO A 324 15.61 -2.03 -19.00
C PRO A 324 16.88 -1.43 -19.64
N ALA A 325 16.71 -0.50 -20.60
CA ALA A 325 17.82 0.21 -21.23
C ALA A 325 18.54 1.15 -20.25
N GLU A 326 17.81 1.92 -19.45
CA GLU A 326 18.41 2.83 -18.47
C GLU A 326 19.10 2.06 -17.33
N ARG A 327 18.49 0.97 -16.85
CA ARG A 327 19.12 0.06 -15.88
C ARG A 327 20.42 -0.53 -16.44
N THR A 328 20.43 -0.95 -17.70
CA THR A 328 21.63 -1.44 -18.38
C THR A 328 22.70 -0.37 -18.46
N ARG A 329 22.36 0.86 -18.86
CA ARG A 329 23.30 2.00 -18.94
C ARG A 329 23.95 2.28 -17.59
N ILE A 330 23.16 2.38 -16.52
CA ILE A 330 23.68 2.64 -15.17
C ILE A 330 24.54 1.48 -14.68
N ASN A 331 24.15 0.23 -14.95
CA ASN A 331 24.96 -0.93 -14.60
C ASN A 331 26.33 -0.90 -15.31
N THR A 332 26.37 -0.48 -16.58
CA THR A 332 27.62 -0.25 -17.30
C THR A 332 28.47 0.88 -16.70
N LEU A 333 27.87 1.94 -16.14
CA LEU A 333 28.62 2.97 -15.40
C LEU A 333 29.35 2.38 -14.20
N PHE A 334 28.68 1.53 -13.41
CA PHE A 334 29.32 0.86 -12.28
C PHE A 334 30.44 -0.07 -12.70
N GLN A 335 30.26 -0.85 -13.77
CA GLN A 335 31.34 -1.69 -14.31
C GLN A 335 32.56 -0.85 -14.74
N LYS A 336 32.35 0.28 -15.42
CA LYS A 336 33.42 1.21 -15.79
C LYS A 336 34.10 1.81 -14.56
N ALA A 337 33.32 2.23 -13.56
CA ALA A 337 33.81 2.77 -12.31
C ALA A 337 34.72 1.76 -11.59
N GLU A 338 34.26 0.52 -11.41
CA GLU A 338 35.04 -0.54 -10.77
C GLU A 338 36.37 -0.81 -11.49
N ASN A 339 36.35 -0.89 -12.83
CA ASN A 339 37.56 -1.12 -13.62
C ASN A 339 38.57 0.01 -13.48
N LYS A 340 38.13 1.27 -13.44
CA LYS A 340 39.04 2.43 -13.30
C LYS A 340 39.79 2.46 -11.96
N VAL A 341 39.19 1.90 -10.91
CA VAL A 341 39.78 1.89 -9.57
C VAL A 341 40.19 0.49 -9.12
N GLU A 342 40.36 -0.46 -10.05
CA GLU A 342 40.72 -1.85 -9.72
C GLU A 342 42.01 -1.94 -8.88
N ASN A 343 42.95 -1.03 -9.12
CA ASN A 343 44.23 -0.92 -8.43
C ASN A 343 44.20 0.02 -7.21
N ASN A 344 43.04 0.55 -6.84
CA ASN A 344 42.82 1.39 -5.66
C ASN A 344 41.81 0.71 -4.70
N PRO A 345 42.27 -0.10 -3.73
CA PRO A 345 41.40 -0.93 -2.91
C PRO A 345 40.32 -0.16 -2.12
N LEU A 346 40.62 1.06 -1.68
CA LEU A 346 39.67 1.87 -0.91
C LEU A 346 38.59 2.47 -1.81
N ALA A 347 38.96 3.02 -2.96
CA ALA A 347 37.99 3.54 -3.93
C ALA A 347 37.11 2.41 -4.49
N LEU A 348 37.71 1.27 -4.83
CA LEU A 348 36.96 0.08 -5.28
C LEU A 348 35.94 -0.38 -4.24
N LYS A 349 36.33 -0.43 -2.95
CA LYS A 349 35.42 -0.77 -1.85
C LYS A 349 34.24 0.20 -1.78
N ARG A 350 34.46 1.49 -1.98
CA ARG A 350 33.40 2.51 -1.96
C ARG A 350 32.48 2.41 -3.17
N VAL A 351 33.02 2.22 -4.38
CA VAL A 351 32.20 2.00 -5.59
C VAL A 351 31.29 0.78 -5.40
N LYS A 352 31.85 -0.35 -4.96
CA LYS A 352 31.07 -1.58 -4.69
C LYS A 352 30.02 -1.38 -3.61
N PHE A 353 30.35 -0.63 -2.55
CA PHE A 353 29.39 -0.30 -1.50
C PHE A 353 28.21 0.52 -2.05
N ILE A 354 28.47 1.51 -2.91
CA ILE A 354 27.39 2.30 -3.54
C ILE A 354 26.57 1.42 -4.50
N HIS A 355 27.20 0.56 -5.30
CA HIS A 355 26.49 -0.39 -6.13
C HIS A 355 25.56 -1.28 -5.28
N GLU A 356 26.09 -1.91 -4.23
CA GLU A 356 25.35 -2.83 -3.36
C GLU A 356 24.22 -2.13 -2.57
N LYS A 357 24.46 -0.93 -2.05
CA LYS A 357 23.54 -0.28 -1.10
C LYS A 357 22.59 0.73 -1.75
N LEU A 358 22.89 1.23 -2.94
CA LEU A 358 22.02 2.18 -3.65
C LEU A 358 21.44 1.62 -4.95
N TRP A 359 22.23 0.88 -5.73
CA TRP A 359 21.78 0.40 -7.04
C TRP A 359 21.12 -0.97 -7.00
N SER A 360 21.71 -1.95 -6.31
CA SER A 360 21.14 -3.30 -6.19
C SER A 360 19.72 -3.34 -5.61
N PRO A 361 19.34 -2.53 -4.59
CA PRO A 361 17.96 -2.50 -4.11
C PRO A 361 16.95 -2.04 -5.17
N LEU A 362 17.36 -1.13 -6.07
CA LEU A 362 16.54 -0.70 -7.19
C LEU A 362 16.37 -1.82 -8.21
N LEU A 363 17.45 -2.55 -8.54
CA LEU A 363 17.39 -3.72 -9.42
C LEU A 363 16.48 -4.81 -8.84
N GLN A 364 16.57 -5.08 -7.54
CA GLN A 364 15.70 -6.03 -6.84
C GLN A 364 14.24 -5.60 -6.90
N ALA A 365 13.94 -4.32 -6.65
CA ALA A 365 12.57 -3.80 -6.75
C ALA A 365 12.02 -3.90 -8.19
N ALA A 366 12.87 -3.73 -9.21
CA ALA A 366 12.47 -3.91 -10.60
C ALA A 366 12.19 -5.39 -10.94
N GLU A 367 13.02 -6.32 -10.44
CA GLU A 367 12.80 -7.77 -10.60
C GLU A 367 11.52 -8.22 -9.87
N GLU A 368 11.26 -7.72 -8.65
CA GLU A 368 10.02 -7.96 -7.91
C GLU A 368 8.79 -7.47 -8.71
N TYR A 369 8.91 -6.30 -9.34
CA TYR A 369 7.86 -5.76 -10.22
C TYR A 369 7.63 -6.65 -11.44
N GLU A 370 8.69 -7.04 -12.15
CA GLU A 370 8.60 -7.88 -13.35
C GLU A 370 7.99 -9.25 -13.03
N LYS A 371 8.37 -9.85 -11.90
CA LYS A 371 7.77 -11.09 -11.40
C LYS A 371 6.28 -10.91 -11.11
N THR A 372 5.92 -9.87 -10.37
CA THR A 372 4.51 -9.57 -10.03
C THR A 372 3.69 -9.33 -11.29
N LEU A 373 4.24 -8.59 -12.27
CA LEU A 373 3.57 -8.33 -13.53
C LEU A 373 3.30 -9.61 -14.32
N GLY A 374 4.26 -10.56 -14.33
CA GLY A 374 4.05 -11.89 -14.91
C GLY A 374 2.91 -12.65 -14.22
N GLU A 375 2.91 -12.68 -12.89
CA GLU A 375 1.87 -13.34 -12.09
C GLU A 375 0.47 -12.70 -12.26
N VAL A 376 0.41 -11.38 -12.40
CA VAL A 376 -0.84 -10.63 -12.69
C VAL A 376 -1.31 -10.86 -14.12
N THR A 377 -0.40 -10.92 -15.08
CA THR A 377 -0.74 -11.17 -16.50
C THR A 377 -1.39 -12.53 -16.68
N ASP A 378 -0.90 -13.52 -15.94
CA ASP A 378 -1.45 -14.88 -15.83
C ASP A 378 -2.74 -14.97 -14.98
N TRP A 379 -3.13 -13.90 -14.29
CA TRP A 379 -4.34 -13.89 -13.45
C TRP A 379 -5.56 -13.57 -14.30
N THR A 380 -6.18 -14.60 -14.83
CA THR A 380 -7.32 -14.48 -15.75
C THR A 380 -8.54 -15.25 -15.27
N ALA A 381 -9.71 -14.82 -15.75
CA ALA A 381 -10.96 -15.57 -15.68
C ALA A 381 -11.70 -15.43 -17.01
N GLU A 382 -12.70 -16.26 -17.23
CA GLU A 382 -13.41 -16.33 -18.50
C GLU A 382 -14.64 -15.41 -18.49
N MET A 383 -14.87 -14.69 -19.58
CA MET A 383 -16.10 -13.97 -19.84
C MET A 383 -16.64 -14.47 -21.17
N PRO A 384 -17.30 -15.64 -21.21
CA PRO A 384 -17.75 -16.21 -22.47
C PRO A 384 -18.86 -15.35 -23.11
N GLU A 385 -18.98 -15.48 -24.42
CA GLU A 385 -20.03 -14.83 -25.20
C GLU A 385 -21.43 -15.37 -24.80
N LEU A 386 -22.35 -14.45 -24.54
CA LEU A 386 -23.77 -14.72 -24.36
C LEU A 386 -24.35 -15.17 -25.71
N PRO A 387 -24.91 -16.39 -25.81
CA PRO A 387 -25.51 -16.85 -27.06
C PRO A 387 -26.65 -15.92 -27.50
N PRO A 388 -26.78 -15.58 -28.81
CA PRO A 388 -27.79 -14.65 -29.30
C PRO A 388 -29.25 -15.03 -28.97
N GLU A 389 -29.52 -16.31 -28.75
CA GLU A 389 -30.83 -16.83 -28.35
C GLU A 389 -31.16 -16.63 -26.86
N ASN A 390 -30.19 -16.23 -26.05
CA ASN A 390 -30.34 -16.01 -24.62
C ASN A 390 -30.40 -14.50 -24.31
N SER A 391 -31.11 -14.15 -23.24
CA SER A 391 -31.12 -12.80 -22.68
C SER A 391 -30.91 -12.89 -21.17
N ILE A 392 -30.19 -11.92 -20.60
CA ILE A 392 -30.07 -11.75 -19.14
C ILE A 392 -31.10 -10.72 -18.69
N ILE A 393 -31.89 -11.05 -17.67
CA ILE A 393 -32.83 -10.13 -17.04
C ILE A 393 -32.14 -9.57 -15.79
N ILE A 394 -32.00 -8.24 -15.71
CA ILE A 394 -31.34 -7.64 -14.54
C ILE A 394 -32.32 -7.54 -13.38
N ASP A 395 -32.47 -8.65 -12.65
CA ASP A 395 -33.36 -8.73 -11.47
C ASP A 395 -32.63 -9.09 -10.16
N GLY A 396 -31.36 -9.50 -10.25
CA GLY A 396 -30.48 -9.79 -9.12
C GLY A 396 -30.47 -11.26 -8.70
N LYS A 397 -31.20 -12.16 -9.39
CA LYS A 397 -31.33 -13.58 -9.01
C LYS A 397 -30.29 -14.48 -9.66
N GLY A 398 -29.88 -14.19 -10.90
CA GLY A 398 -28.98 -15.03 -11.68
C GLY A 398 -29.51 -16.44 -11.93
N ASP A 399 -30.82 -16.59 -12.16
CA ASP A 399 -31.48 -17.87 -12.41
C ASP A 399 -31.53 -18.28 -13.90
N GLU A 400 -30.95 -17.47 -14.79
CA GLU A 400 -30.83 -17.77 -16.20
C GLU A 400 -29.78 -18.84 -16.50
N LYS A 401 -30.15 -19.80 -17.35
CA LYS A 401 -29.26 -20.88 -17.81
C LYS A 401 -27.98 -20.39 -18.49
N ALA A 402 -27.96 -19.16 -19.00
CA ALA A 402 -26.77 -18.58 -19.60
C ALA A 402 -25.59 -18.52 -18.60
N TRP A 403 -25.88 -18.32 -17.31
CA TRP A 403 -24.87 -18.28 -16.26
C TRP A 403 -24.16 -19.63 -16.03
N GLU A 404 -24.77 -20.76 -16.41
CA GLU A 404 -24.16 -22.09 -16.31
C GLU A 404 -22.94 -22.26 -17.23
N LYS A 405 -22.85 -21.48 -18.31
CA LYS A 405 -21.69 -21.47 -19.22
C LYS A 405 -20.51 -20.68 -18.66
N SER A 406 -20.75 -19.83 -17.66
CA SER A 406 -19.70 -19.00 -17.05
C SER A 406 -19.03 -19.78 -15.93
N LYS A 407 -17.73 -20.04 -16.06
CA LYS A 407 -16.94 -20.62 -14.96
C LYS A 407 -16.83 -19.59 -13.83
N PRO A 408 -17.28 -19.89 -12.60
CA PRO A 408 -17.18 -18.95 -11.51
C PRO A 408 -15.73 -18.69 -11.10
N PHE A 409 -15.49 -17.49 -10.57
CA PHE A 409 -14.26 -17.14 -9.87
C PHE A 409 -14.58 -16.44 -8.54
N TRP A 410 -13.60 -16.36 -7.64
CA TRP A 410 -13.82 -15.90 -6.26
C TRP A 410 -13.03 -14.64 -5.94
N LEU A 411 -13.56 -13.83 -5.02
CA LEU A 411 -12.78 -12.80 -4.36
C LEU A 411 -11.97 -13.41 -3.20
N LEU A 412 -10.76 -12.93 -3.04
CA LEU A 412 -9.77 -13.37 -2.05
C LEU A 412 -9.49 -12.26 -1.05
N THR A 413 -8.72 -12.53 0.00
CA THR A 413 -8.19 -11.44 0.84
C THR A 413 -7.26 -10.54 0.03
N ASN A 414 -7.28 -9.24 0.29
CA ASN A 414 -6.35 -8.30 -0.33
C ASN A 414 -4.89 -8.57 0.05
N LYS A 415 -3.96 -8.00 -0.72
CA LYS A 415 -2.53 -8.05 -0.43
C LYS A 415 -2.25 -7.43 0.95
N GLY A 416 -1.65 -8.21 1.84
CA GLY A 416 -1.24 -7.75 3.18
C GLY A 416 -2.07 -8.28 4.35
N ASN A 417 -3.15 -9.04 4.11
CA ASN A 417 -3.79 -9.83 5.15
C ASN A 417 -2.86 -11.02 5.51
N PRO A 418 -2.29 -11.08 6.73
CA PRO A 418 -1.30 -12.10 7.07
C PRO A 418 -1.90 -13.49 7.23
N GLN A 419 -3.21 -13.60 7.52
CA GLN A 419 -3.89 -14.88 7.61
C GLN A 419 -4.21 -15.47 6.23
N GLU A 420 -4.39 -14.63 5.20
CA GLU A 420 -4.85 -15.04 3.85
C GLU A 420 -6.10 -15.95 3.92
N GLU A 421 -6.98 -15.66 4.86
CA GLU A 421 -8.19 -16.41 5.18
C GLU A 421 -9.41 -15.51 4.93
N ILE A 422 -10.42 -16.04 4.22
CA ILE A 422 -11.69 -15.34 4.03
C ILE A 422 -12.73 -15.80 5.06
N ASP A 423 -13.60 -14.87 5.49
CA ASP A 423 -14.69 -15.19 6.41
C ASP A 423 -15.94 -15.66 5.68
N VAL A 424 -16.21 -15.05 4.52
CA VAL A 424 -17.35 -15.32 3.66
C VAL A 424 -16.94 -15.35 2.20
N GLN A 425 -17.53 -16.25 1.41
CA GLN A 425 -17.25 -16.35 -0.01
C GLN A 425 -17.94 -15.23 -0.79
N THR A 426 -17.26 -14.73 -1.83
CA THR A 426 -17.87 -13.89 -2.85
C THR A 426 -17.59 -14.50 -4.21
N ILE A 427 -18.64 -14.86 -4.95
CA ILE A 427 -18.58 -15.67 -6.17
C ILE A 427 -19.00 -14.79 -7.33
N CYS A 428 -18.21 -14.75 -8.40
CA CYS A 428 -18.45 -13.92 -9.57
C CYS A 428 -18.63 -14.81 -10.80
N ARG A 429 -19.59 -14.45 -11.65
CA ARG A 429 -19.79 -14.97 -13.00
C ARG A 429 -19.88 -13.82 -13.97
N THR A 430 -19.38 -14.04 -15.18
CA THR A 430 -19.24 -13.03 -16.21
C THR A 430 -19.66 -13.55 -17.57
N LEU A 431 -20.30 -12.68 -18.36
CA LEU A 431 -20.69 -12.92 -19.75
C LEU A 431 -20.51 -11.62 -20.54
N HIS A 432 -20.37 -11.70 -21.86
CA HIS A 432 -20.43 -10.51 -22.71
C HIS A 432 -21.27 -10.75 -23.97
N ASP A 433 -21.76 -9.69 -24.59
CA ASP A 433 -22.19 -9.71 -25.98
C ASP A 433 -21.49 -8.58 -26.77
N ALA A 434 -21.98 -8.28 -27.97
CA ALA A 434 -21.44 -7.21 -28.81
C ALA A 434 -21.59 -5.81 -28.18
N ASP A 435 -22.60 -5.61 -27.35
CA ASP A 435 -23.03 -4.31 -26.84
C ASP A 435 -22.78 -4.14 -25.33
N ASN A 436 -22.67 -5.23 -24.56
CA ASN A 436 -22.72 -5.21 -23.10
C ASN A 436 -21.72 -6.18 -22.44
N PHE A 437 -21.30 -5.80 -21.24
CA PHE A 437 -20.70 -6.69 -20.25
C PHE A 437 -21.72 -7.03 -19.16
N TYR A 438 -21.75 -8.29 -18.73
CA TYR A 438 -22.65 -8.77 -17.68
C TYR A 438 -21.86 -9.37 -16.53
N PHE A 439 -22.28 -9.07 -15.31
CA PHE A 439 -21.74 -9.67 -14.10
C PHE A 439 -22.88 -10.13 -13.19
N PHE A 440 -22.75 -11.34 -12.66
CA PHE A 440 -23.55 -11.85 -11.56
C PHE A 440 -22.63 -12.16 -10.38
N ILE A 441 -22.87 -11.51 -9.25
CA ILE A 441 -22.01 -11.61 -8.06
C ILE A 441 -22.85 -12.02 -6.87
N GLU A 442 -22.42 -13.07 -6.18
CA GLU A 442 -23.05 -13.59 -4.97
C GLU A 442 -22.13 -13.35 -3.78
N CYS A 443 -22.55 -12.49 -2.86
CA CYS A 443 -21.86 -12.14 -1.64
C CYS A 443 -22.46 -12.94 -0.47
N MET A 444 -21.85 -14.08 -0.12
CA MET A 444 -22.28 -14.84 1.06
C MET A 444 -22.20 -13.93 2.29
N GLU A 445 -23.25 -13.93 3.10
CA GLU A 445 -23.35 -13.09 4.29
C GLU A 445 -24.37 -13.67 5.29
N PRO A 446 -23.92 -14.42 6.32
CA PRO A 446 -24.83 -14.95 7.31
C PRO A 446 -25.47 -13.86 8.19
N PHE A 447 -24.87 -12.66 8.28
CA PHE A 447 -25.35 -11.55 9.10
C PHE A 447 -26.03 -10.46 8.27
N THR A 448 -26.92 -10.84 7.34
CA THR A 448 -27.59 -9.88 6.44
C THR A 448 -28.33 -8.73 7.13
N ASN A 449 -28.82 -8.96 8.36
CA ASN A 449 -29.50 -7.98 9.19
C ASN A 449 -28.56 -6.91 9.78
N GLU A 450 -27.25 -7.16 9.78
CA GLU A 450 -26.22 -6.28 10.28
C GLU A 450 -25.44 -5.57 9.15
N ILE A 451 -25.80 -5.79 7.88
CA ILE A 451 -25.17 -5.13 6.74
C ILE A 451 -25.31 -3.61 6.87
N ASN A 452 -24.17 -2.92 6.89
CA ASN A 452 -24.09 -1.47 6.97
C ASN A 452 -24.15 -0.86 5.56
N ALA A 453 -25.36 -0.71 5.02
CA ALA A 453 -25.61 -0.05 3.75
C ALA A 453 -26.90 0.77 3.80
N ARG A 454 -26.93 1.89 3.08
CA ARG A 454 -28.09 2.79 3.00
C ARG A 454 -28.45 3.10 1.56
N THR A 455 -29.70 3.49 1.32
CA THR A 455 -30.08 4.06 0.03
C THR A 455 -29.37 5.40 -0.15
N ARG A 456 -28.65 5.55 -1.25
CA ARG A 456 -27.90 6.76 -1.61
C ARG A 456 -28.43 7.34 -2.91
N GLN A 457 -28.10 8.60 -3.14
CA GLN A 457 -28.30 9.22 -4.46
C GLN A 457 -27.28 8.66 -5.45
N MET A 458 -27.64 8.71 -6.74
CA MET A 458 -26.71 8.40 -7.83
C MET A 458 -25.43 9.24 -7.67
N ASP A 459 -24.27 8.62 -7.87
CA ASP A 459 -22.95 9.25 -7.78
C ASP A 459 -22.60 9.89 -6.43
N ASP A 460 -23.20 9.38 -5.34
CA ASP A 460 -22.73 9.72 -4.01
C ASP A 460 -21.29 9.22 -3.81
N ALA A 461 -20.35 10.16 -3.83
CA ALA A 461 -18.92 9.89 -3.66
C ALA A 461 -18.56 9.24 -2.30
N MET A 462 -19.50 9.12 -1.36
CA MET A 462 -19.34 8.42 -0.07
C MET A 462 -19.91 6.99 -0.08
N LEU A 463 -20.35 6.44 -1.22
CA LEU A 463 -20.89 5.08 -1.33
C LEU A 463 -19.91 4.01 -0.82
N TRP A 464 -18.60 4.17 -1.08
CA TRP A 464 -17.51 3.32 -0.57
C TRP A 464 -17.46 3.15 0.97
N GLN A 465 -18.26 3.94 1.70
CA GLN A 465 -18.43 3.80 3.15
C GLN A 465 -19.45 2.72 3.55
N ASP A 466 -20.16 2.13 2.61
CA ASP A 466 -21.13 1.07 2.85
C ASP A 466 -20.49 -0.32 2.71
N ASP A 467 -21.27 -1.37 2.97
CA ASP A 467 -21.06 -2.69 2.39
C ASP A 467 -21.37 -2.63 0.90
N ASP A 468 -20.33 -2.76 0.08
CA ASP A 468 -20.43 -2.55 -1.37
C ASP A 468 -19.56 -3.51 -2.18
N LEU A 469 -19.93 -3.61 -3.46
CA LEU A 469 -19.14 -4.17 -4.54
C LEU A 469 -18.60 -3.02 -5.39
N GLU A 470 -17.32 -3.09 -5.73
CA GLU A 470 -16.65 -2.13 -6.58
C GLU A 470 -16.03 -2.84 -7.78
N LEU A 471 -16.47 -2.47 -8.99
CA LEU A 471 -16.00 -3.02 -10.26
C LEU A 471 -15.09 -1.99 -10.93
N PHE A 472 -13.87 -2.40 -11.26
CA PHE A 472 -12.86 -1.54 -11.86
C PHE A 472 -12.45 -2.05 -13.23
N PHE A 473 -12.36 -1.15 -14.22
CA PHE A 473 -12.04 -1.49 -15.60
C PHE A 473 -10.90 -0.62 -16.14
N ASN A 474 -10.05 -1.21 -16.98
CA ASN A 474 -9.10 -0.50 -17.84
C ASN A 474 -9.16 -1.04 -19.27
N PRO A 475 -10.22 -0.72 -20.04
CA PRO A 475 -10.46 -1.33 -21.36
C PRO A 475 -9.35 -1.09 -22.37
N SER A 476 -8.66 0.05 -22.31
CA SER A 476 -7.52 0.36 -23.18
C SER A 476 -6.30 -0.53 -22.94
N GLY A 477 -6.22 -1.22 -21.80
CA GLY A 477 -5.06 -2.03 -21.39
C GLY A 477 -3.81 -1.23 -21.04
N ASP A 478 -3.88 0.10 -21.06
CA ASP A 478 -2.74 1.00 -20.86
C ASP A 478 -2.27 1.12 -19.39
N ARG A 479 -3.06 0.58 -18.45
CA ARG A 479 -2.86 0.67 -16.99
C ARG A 479 -2.72 2.12 -16.48
N LYS A 480 -3.37 3.09 -17.15
CA LYS A 480 -3.37 4.53 -16.81
C LYS A 480 -4.74 5.06 -16.43
N THR A 481 -5.74 4.84 -17.29
CA THR A 481 -7.09 5.37 -17.11
C THR A 481 -8.02 4.26 -16.64
N GLY A 482 -8.61 4.43 -15.47
CA GLY A 482 -9.58 3.48 -14.92
C GLY A 482 -11.01 3.99 -14.96
N TYR A 483 -11.94 3.05 -14.91
CA TYR A 483 -13.37 3.27 -14.73
C TYR A 483 -13.81 2.47 -13.52
N GLN A 484 -14.64 3.04 -12.66
CA GLN A 484 -15.07 2.44 -11.40
C GLN A 484 -16.58 2.55 -11.28
N ILE A 485 -17.23 1.45 -10.95
CA ILE A 485 -18.66 1.40 -10.59
C ILE A 485 -18.76 0.82 -9.20
N LEU A 486 -19.50 1.47 -8.31
CA LEU A 486 -19.76 1.03 -6.95
C LEU A 486 -21.25 0.73 -6.78
N VAL A 487 -21.57 -0.40 -6.15
CA VAL A 487 -22.94 -0.83 -5.90
C VAL A 487 -23.06 -1.40 -4.50
N ASN A 488 -24.02 -0.91 -3.72
CA ASN A 488 -24.31 -1.48 -2.39
C ASN A 488 -25.54 -2.40 -2.41
N SER A 489 -25.73 -3.17 -1.34
CA SER A 489 -26.88 -4.09 -1.16
C SER A 489 -28.26 -3.42 -1.12
N LYS A 490 -28.32 -2.07 -1.12
CA LYS A 490 -29.56 -1.27 -1.20
C LYS A 490 -29.82 -0.73 -2.61
N ASN A 491 -29.16 -1.30 -3.63
CA ASN A 491 -29.32 -0.94 -5.02
C ASN A 491 -28.91 0.49 -5.36
N SER A 492 -28.02 1.09 -4.58
CA SER A 492 -27.44 2.41 -4.89
C SER A 492 -26.25 2.21 -5.81
N LEU A 493 -26.10 3.11 -6.80
CA LEU A 493 -25.02 3.07 -7.77
C LEU A 493 -24.28 4.41 -7.79
N ALA A 494 -22.96 4.35 -7.89
CA ALA A 494 -22.11 5.50 -8.16
C ALA A 494 -21.03 5.08 -9.15
N ASP A 495 -20.66 5.97 -10.07
CA ASP A 495 -19.61 5.66 -11.01
C ASP A 495 -18.68 6.85 -11.30
N CYS A 496 -17.43 6.53 -11.64
CA CYS A 496 -16.46 7.55 -12.00
C CYS A 496 -15.36 7.01 -12.90
N ARG A 497 -14.81 7.91 -13.70
CA ARG A 497 -13.51 7.71 -14.37
C ARG A 497 -12.39 8.20 -13.46
N PHE A 498 -11.23 7.56 -13.48
CA PHE A 498 -10.09 8.01 -12.69
C PHE A 498 -8.75 7.89 -13.43
N THR A 499 -7.81 8.76 -13.06
CA THR A 499 -6.40 8.70 -13.48
C THR A 499 -5.52 8.99 -12.27
N GLY A 500 -4.78 7.99 -11.80
CA GLY A 500 -4.07 8.09 -10.52
C GLY A 500 -5.05 8.35 -9.36
N SER A 501 -4.83 9.42 -8.59
CA SER A 501 -5.71 9.82 -7.48
C SER A 501 -6.89 10.70 -7.90
N LEU A 502 -6.93 11.18 -9.14
CA LEU A 502 -7.99 12.07 -9.63
C LEU A 502 -9.24 11.29 -10.03
N SER A 503 -10.41 11.72 -9.56
CA SER A 503 -11.73 11.19 -9.96
C SER A 503 -12.53 12.20 -10.77
N GLU A 504 -13.11 11.73 -11.87
CA GLU A 504 -14.02 12.44 -12.77
C GLU A 504 -15.42 11.81 -12.67
N TRP A 505 -16.25 12.34 -11.77
CA TRP A 505 -17.64 11.89 -11.50
C TRP A 505 -18.67 12.36 -12.55
N LYS A 506 -18.22 12.82 -13.72
CA LYS A 506 -19.11 13.21 -14.84
C LYS A 506 -19.26 12.10 -15.88
N TRP A 507 -18.40 11.09 -15.81
CA TRP A 507 -18.58 9.88 -16.60
C TRP A 507 -19.85 9.18 -16.11
N ASP A 508 -20.53 8.47 -17.01
CA ASP A 508 -21.75 7.72 -16.72
C ASP A 508 -21.64 6.36 -17.40
N SER A 509 -21.64 5.30 -16.60
CA SER A 509 -21.54 3.92 -17.08
C SER A 509 -22.76 3.48 -17.89
N ASN A 510 -23.90 4.18 -17.75
CA ASN A 510 -25.22 3.77 -18.24
C ASN A 510 -25.59 2.34 -17.79
N ALA A 511 -25.04 1.88 -16.66
CA ALA A 511 -25.26 0.54 -16.17
C ALA A 511 -26.68 0.35 -15.62
N GLU A 512 -27.28 -0.80 -15.92
CA GLU A 512 -28.48 -1.26 -15.25
C GLU A 512 -28.07 -2.28 -14.19
N VAL A 513 -28.54 -2.11 -12.96
CA VAL A 513 -28.19 -2.96 -11.83
C VAL A 513 -29.39 -3.35 -10.99
N LYS A 514 -29.44 -4.62 -10.57
CA LYS A 514 -30.30 -5.09 -9.49
C LYS A 514 -29.59 -5.91 -8.42
N THR A 515 -29.95 -5.62 -7.17
CA THR A 515 -29.48 -6.35 -5.99
C THR A 515 -30.61 -7.00 -5.22
N ILE A 516 -30.38 -8.20 -4.70
CA ILE A 516 -31.31 -8.93 -3.82
C ILE A 516 -30.59 -9.30 -2.52
N VAL A 517 -31.29 -9.20 -1.38
CA VAL A 517 -30.83 -9.72 -0.10
C VAL A 517 -31.67 -10.95 0.25
N THR A 518 -31.01 -12.09 0.43
CA THR A 518 -31.60 -13.33 0.96
C THR A 518 -31.24 -13.43 2.43
N GLU A 519 -32.23 -13.22 3.29
CA GLU A 519 -32.02 -13.13 4.75
C GLU A 519 -31.28 -14.35 5.31
N GLY A 520 -30.23 -14.07 6.09
CA GLY A 520 -29.41 -15.08 6.76
C GLY A 520 -28.44 -15.86 5.85
N GLU A 521 -28.40 -15.54 4.54
CA GLU A 521 -27.63 -16.33 3.57
C GLU A 521 -26.63 -15.48 2.78
N LYS A 522 -27.13 -14.49 2.02
CA LYS A 522 -26.32 -13.74 1.05
C LYS A 522 -27.02 -12.44 0.61
N TRP A 523 -26.26 -11.60 -0.08
CA TRP A 523 -26.85 -10.67 -1.05
C TRP A 523 -26.20 -10.87 -2.42
N SER A 524 -26.93 -10.59 -3.49
CA SER A 524 -26.48 -10.77 -4.86
C SER A 524 -26.68 -9.52 -5.70
N MET A 525 -25.94 -9.42 -6.79
CA MET A 525 -26.01 -8.34 -7.77
C MET A 525 -25.97 -8.91 -9.19
N GLU A 526 -26.90 -8.47 -10.03
CA GLU A 526 -26.77 -8.55 -11.49
C GLU A 526 -26.60 -7.15 -12.07
N ILE A 527 -25.65 -7.01 -12.99
CA ILE A 527 -25.37 -5.73 -13.64
C ILE A 527 -25.10 -5.94 -15.13
N ARG A 528 -25.70 -5.06 -15.93
CA ARG A 528 -25.45 -4.90 -17.36
C ARG A 528 -24.76 -3.57 -17.60
N ILE A 529 -23.59 -3.59 -18.22
CA ILE A 529 -22.77 -2.42 -18.49
C ILE A 529 -22.63 -2.26 -20.01
N PRO A 530 -23.21 -1.20 -20.62
CA PRO A 530 -23.01 -0.91 -22.03
C PRO A 530 -21.52 -0.68 -22.35
N ARG A 531 -20.97 -1.44 -23.30
CA ARG A 531 -19.54 -1.34 -23.71
C ARG A 531 -19.20 0.05 -24.22
N LYS A 532 -20.13 0.69 -24.93
CA LYS A 532 -20.01 2.05 -25.47
C LYS A 532 -19.77 3.15 -24.41
N SER A 533 -19.98 2.85 -23.13
CA SER A 533 -19.67 3.77 -22.03
C SER A 533 -18.16 3.95 -21.83
N MET A 534 -17.34 3.04 -22.38
CA MET A 534 -15.90 3.02 -22.23
C MET A 534 -15.20 2.83 -23.60
N PRO A 535 -13.87 3.03 -23.69
CA PRO A 535 -13.12 2.68 -24.89
C PRO A 535 -13.27 1.20 -25.26
N ASP A 536 -13.26 0.91 -26.55
CA ASP A 536 -13.32 -0.47 -27.04
C ASP A 536 -12.13 -1.30 -26.53
N CYS A 537 -12.42 -2.56 -26.22
CA CYS A 537 -11.42 -3.59 -25.94
C CYS A 537 -11.74 -4.86 -26.73
N THR A 538 -10.69 -5.58 -27.13
CA THR A 538 -10.76 -6.79 -27.95
C THR A 538 -9.97 -7.92 -27.30
N GLY A 539 -10.51 -9.13 -27.33
CA GLY A 539 -9.88 -10.33 -26.76
C GLY A 539 -9.98 -10.43 -25.24
N ARG A 540 -9.74 -9.33 -24.50
CA ARG A 540 -9.83 -9.30 -23.04
C ARG A 540 -10.22 -7.94 -22.48
N LEU A 541 -10.73 -7.95 -21.25
CA LEU A 541 -11.00 -6.77 -20.43
C LEU A 541 -10.12 -6.79 -19.18
N ILE A 542 -9.22 -5.82 -19.04
CA ILE A 542 -8.46 -5.65 -17.80
C ILE A 542 -9.40 -5.13 -16.71
N CYS A 543 -9.51 -5.85 -15.60
CA CYS A 543 -10.42 -5.46 -14.52
C CYS A 543 -10.03 -6.00 -13.15
N ASN A 544 -10.64 -5.45 -12.12
CA ASN A 544 -10.67 -6.04 -10.79
C ASN A 544 -12.05 -5.86 -10.17
N ILE A 545 -12.40 -6.76 -9.25
CA ILE A 545 -13.65 -6.72 -8.49
C ILE A 545 -13.28 -6.73 -7.01
N LEU A 546 -13.90 -5.85 -6.25
CA LEU A 546 -13.68 -5.70 -4.82
C LEU A 546 -15.00 -5.77 -4.07
N ARG A 547 -14.96 -6.29 -2.85
CA ARG A 547 -16.06 -6.23 -1.87
C ARG A 547 -15.55 -5.56 -0.61
N SER A 548 -16.14 -4.44 -0.22
CA SER A 548 -15.94 -3.83 1.10
C SER A 548 -17.00 -4.43 2.02
N ARG A 549 -16.60 -5.34 2.92
CA ARG A 549 -17.56 -5.96 3.84
C ARG A 549 -17.73 -5.09 5.09
N ARG A 550 -18.97 -4.68 5.40
CA ARG A 550 -19.28 -3.87 6.59
C ARG A 550 -20.48 -4.40 7.35
N ILE A 551 -20.23 -4.90 8.56
CA ILE A 551 -21.22 -5.54 9.43
C ILE A 551 -21.21 -4.83 10.79
N GLY A 552 -22.35 -4.26 11.17
CA GLY A 552 -22.47 -3.40 12.36
C GLY A 552 -21.45 -2.25 12.34
N ASP A 553 -20.72 -2.09 13.44
CA ASP A 553 -19.62 -1.11 13.58
C ASP A 553 -18.26 -1.68 13.13
N LYS A 554 -18.19 -2.94 12.71
CA LYS A 554 -16.95 -3.57 12.28
C LYS A 554 -16.65 -3.22 10.83
N ARG A 555 -15.38 -2.88 10.59
CA ARG A 555 -14.80 -2.80 9.26
C ARG A 555 -13.94 -4.02 9.04
N ASP A 556 -14.46 -4.98 8.29
CA ASP A 556 -13.71 -6.18 7.92
C ASP A 556 -12.69 -5.86 6.82
N PRO A 557 -11.67 -6.70 6.64
CA PRO A 557 -10.84 -6.63 5.46
C PRO A 557 -11.71 -6.82 4.21
N TRP A 558 -11.59 -5.86 3.29
CA TRP A 558 -12.09 -5.97 1.92
C TRP A 558 -11.50 -7.17 1.16
N TYR A 559 -12.31 -7.75 0.28
CA TYR A 559 -11.95 -8.87 -0.59
C TYR A 559 -11.75 -8.40 -2.02
N SER A 560 -10.80 -8.99 -2.75
CA SER A 560 -10.39 -8.62 -4.11
C SER A 560 -10.26 -9.85 -5.00
N TRP A 561 -10.70 -9.75 -6.26
CA TRP A 561 -10.48 -10.83 -7.22
C TRP A 561 -8.99 -11.02 -7.49
N SER A 562 -8.28 -9.93 -7.82
CA SER A 562 -6.83 -9.97 -7.92
C SER A 562 -6.22 -9.92 -6.52
N PRO A 563 -5.44 -10.93 -6.12
CA PRO A 563 -4.77 -10.97 -4.82
C PRO A 563 -3.54 -10.05 -4.75
N TYR A 564 -3.13 -9.48 -5.88
CA TYR A 564 -1.95 -8.61 -5.97
C TYR A 564 -2.27 -7.15 -5.66
N VAL A 565 -3.57 -6.79 -5.61
CA VAL A 565 -4.05 -5.44 -5.36
C VAL A 565 -3.84 -5.06 -3.89
N GLY A 566 -2.99 -4.05 -3.66
CA GLY A 566 -2.78 -3.44 -2.34
C GLY A 566 -3.65 -2.22 -2.09
N THR A 567 -4.03 -1.50 -3.15
CA THR A 567 -4.96 -0.35 -3.10
C THR A 567 -5.95 -0.43 -4.27
N PRO A 568 -7.22 0.01 -4.13
CA PRO A 568 -8.30 -0.38 -5.04
C PRO A 568 -8.03 -0.02 -6.51
N ARG A 569 -7.44 1.17 -6.72
CA ARG A 569 -7.21 1.78 -8.02
C ARG A 569 -5.83 1.48 -8.62
N GLN A 570 -5.14 0.47 -8.11
CA GLN A 570 -3.82 0.06 -8.60
C GLN A 570 -3.94 -0.78 -9.88
N LEU A 571 -4.16 -0.09 -11.00
CA LEU A 571 -4.45 -0.70 -12.30
C LEU A 571 -3.43 -1.77 -12.71
N GLU A 572 -2.15 -1.62 -12.39
CA GLU A 572 -1.10 -2.58 -12.75
C GLU A 572 -1.29 -3.97 -12.14
N ASN A 573 -2.07 -4.09 -11.07
CA ASN A 573 -2.32 -5.36 -10.37
C ASN A 573 -3.66 -5.99 -10.76
N PHE A 574 -4.38 -5.44 -11.72
CA PHE A 574 -5.66 -6.00 -12.16
C PHE A 574 -5.45 -7.23 -13.04
N GLY A 575 -6.28 -8.25 -12.83
CA GLY A 575 -6.34 -9.41 -13.72
C GLY A 575 -7.00 -9.06 -15.05
N ALA A 576 -7.40 -10.07 -15.81
CA ALA A 576 -8.26 -9.84 -16.97
C ALA A 576 -9.29 -10.93 -17.21
N LEU A 577 -10.43 -10.48 -17.71
CA LEU A 577 -11.48 -11.33 -18.23
C LEU A 577 -11.20 -11.59 -19.71
N GLU A 578 -10.96 -12.85 -20.07
CA GLU A 578 -10.72 -13.29 -21.44
C GLU A 578 -12.06 -13.59 -22.12
N PHE A 579 -12.31 -12.98 -23.28
CA PHE A 579 -13.54 -13.17 -24.05
C PHE A 579 -13.61 -14.53 -24.72
N GLN A 580 -12.45 -15.11 -25.00
CA GLN A 580 -12.31 -16.48 -25.48
C GLN A 580 -11.31 -17.19 -24.57
N PRO A 581 -11.72 -18.26 -23.86
CA PRO A 581 -10.78 -19.04 -23.09
C PRO A 581 -9.71 -19.61 -24.02
N ALA A 582 -8.44 -19.52 -23.61
CA ALA A 582 -7.37 -20.22 -24.32
C ALA A 582 -7.65 -21.73 -24.27
N GLU A 583 -7.58 -22.41 -25.43
CA GLU A 583 -7.60 -23.87 -25.47
C GLU A 583 -6.36 -24.41 -24.76
N SER A 584 -6.49 -24.66 -23.47
CA SER A 584 -5.44 -25.19 -22.61
C SER A 584 -5.94 -26.50 -21.99
N PHE A 585 -5.51 -27.62 -22.56
CA PHE A 585 -5.89 -28.93 -22.08
C PHE A 585 -4.86 -29.41 -21.07
N SER A 586 -5.21 -29.34 -19.79
CA SER A 586 -4.44 -30.06 -18.78
C SER A 586 -4.68 -31.56 -18.89
N LEU A 587 -3.60 -32.34 -18.78
CA LEU A 587 -3.70 -33.80 -18.61
C LEU A 587 -4.25 -34.19 -17.23
N LEU A 588 -4.33 -33.25 -16.29
CA LEU A 588 -4.97 -33.42 -15.00
C LEU A 588 -6.40 -32.93 -15.08
N THR A 589 -7.31 -33.67 -14.47
CA THR A 589 -8.73 -33.30 -14.35
C THR A 589 -9.02 -32.78 -12.94
N ASP A 590 -10.08 -31.98 -12.81
CA ASP A 590 -10.45 -31.33 -11.54
C ASP A 590 -9.29 -30.54 -10.93
N SER A 591 -8.54 -29.83 -11.79
CA SER A 591 -7.30 -29.12 -11.44
C SER A 591 -7.50 -28.02 -10.41
N ASP A 592 -8.67 -27.38 -10.36
CA ASP A 592 -9.01 -26.33 -9.38
C ASP A 592 -9.35 -26.87 -7.98
N LEU A 593 -9.45 -28.19 -7.81
CA LEU A 593 -9.74 -28.86 -6.55
C LEU A 593 -11.04 -28.36 -5.86
N ALA A 594 -11.97 -27.77 -6.62
CA ALA A 594 -13.16 -27.10 -6.12
C ALA A 594 -14.31 -28.05 -5.77
N LYS A 595 -14.35 -29.22 -6.42
CA LYS A 595 -15.40 -30.23 -6.20
C LYS A 595 -15.45 -30.65 -4.72
N PRO A 596 -16.65 -30.94 -4.17
CA PRO A 596 -16.76 -31.43 -2.81
C PRO A 596 -16.09 -32.81 -2.67
N VAL A 597 -15.63 -33.11 -1.46
CA VAL A 597 -15.12 -34.44 -1.11
C VAL A 597 -16.29 -35.43 -1.17
N ASP A 598 -16.14 -36.49 -1.97
CA ASP A 598 -17.16 -37.51 -2.15
C ASP A 598 -17.22 -38.50 -0.96
N GLN A 599 -18.19 -39.41 -0.99
CA GLN A 599 -18.36 -40.46 0.02
C GLN A 599 -17.14 -41.41 0.17
N HIS A 600 -16.23 -41.44 -0.81
CA HIS A 600 -14.99 -42.23 -0.77
C HIS A 600 -13.77 -41.40 -0.34
N GLY A 601 -13.98 -40.14 0.06
CA GLY A 601 -12.90 -39.24 0.46
C GLY A 601 -12.09 -38.66 -0.70
N ARG A 602 -12.65 -38.59 -1.92
CA ARG A 602 -11.98 -38.13 -3.14
C ARG A 602 -12.50 -36.79 -3.61
N ILE A 603 -11.70 -36.05 -4.38
CA ILE A 603 -12.12 -34.82 -5.07
C ILE A 603 -12.00 -35.10 -6.56
N GLY A 604 -13.11 -35.52 -7.19
CA GLY A 604 -13.09 -35.94 -8.58
C GLY A 604 -12.06 -37.04 -8.85
N ALA A 605 -11.10 -36.80 -9.75
CA ALA A 605 -10.00 -37.73 -10.03
C ALA A 605 -8.89 -37.78 -8.97
N TRP A 606 -8.86 -36.84 -8.02
CA TRP A 606 -7.87 -36.77 -6.96
C TRP A 606 -8.21 -37.68 -5.79
N ARG A 607 -7.21 -38.37 -5.25
CA ARG A 607 -7.32 -39.25 -4.08
C ARG A 607 -6.14 -39.08 -3.13
N GLY A 608 -6.24 -39.62 -1.93
CA GLY A 608 -5.15 -39.69 -0.95
C GLY A 608 -4.96 -41.10 -0.38
N THR A 609 -4.05 -41.22 0.57
CA THR A 609 -3.93 -42.42 1.43
C THR A 609 -5.00 -42.45 2.54
N ALA A 610 -5.65 -41.31 2.77
CA ALA A 610 -6.78 -41.09 3.65
C ALA A 610 -7.79 -40.14 2.93
N PRO A 611 -9.01 -39.96 3.46
CA PRO A 611 -9.96 -38.98 2.92
C PRO A 611 -9.33 -37.59 2.79
N LEU A 612 -9.47 -36.97 1.61
CA LEU A 612 -8.91 -35.64 1.36
C LEU A 612 -9.61 -34.59 2.23
N ARG A 613 -8.83 -33.62 2.73
CA ARG A 613 -9.32 -32.47 3.49
C ARG A 613 -9.36 -31.26 2.57
N GLN A 614 -10.51 -30.60 2.52
CA GLN A 614 -10.73 -29.40 1.73
C GLN A 614 -10.88 -28.20 2.66
N ASP A 615 -10.24 -27.09 2.31
CA ASP A 615 -10.37 -25.81 3.00
C ASP A 615 -11.08 -24.82 2.09
N ARG A 616 -12.18 -24.21 2.58
CA ARG A 616 -13.01 -23.24 1.84
C ARG A 616 -12.82 -21.80 2.31
N ARG A 617 -11.95 -21.60 3.31
CA ARG A 617 -11.57 -20.29 3.85
C ARG A 617 -10.15 -19.90 3.44
N ILE A 618 -9.27 -20.89 3.26
CA ILE A 618 -7.90 -20.71 2.77
C ILE A 618 -7.78 -21.38 1.41
N PHE A 619 -7.87 -20.59 0.35
CA PHE A 619 -7.69 -21.04 -1.04
C PHE A 619 -7.13 -19.91 -1.90
N ARG A 620 -6.77 -20.24 -3.15
CA ARG A 620 -6.26 -19.29 -4.13
C ARG A 620 -7.18 -19.10 -5.31
N THR A 621 -7.86 -20.14 -5.82
CA THR A 621 -8.71 -19.98 -7.02
C THR A 621 -10.13 -20.48 -6.84
N GLY A 622 -10.38 -21.78 -6.97
CA GLY A 622 -11.70 -22.41 -7.16
C GLY A 622 -12.64 -22.43 -5.95
N GLY A 623 -12.51 -21.48 -5.02
CA GLY A 623 -13.33 -21.44 -3.80
C GLY A 623 -12.95 -22.49 -2.76
N ALA A 624 -11.93 -23.30 -3.03
CA ALA A 624 -11.42 -24.31 -2.15
C ALA A 624 -9.99 -24.73 -2.50
N SER A 625 -9.25 -25.25 -1.51
CA SER A 625 -7.95 -25.87 -1.70
C SER A 625 -7.86 -27.20 -0.95
N VAL A 626 -6.89 -28.05 -1.30
CA VAL A 626 -6.63 -29.29 -0.55
C VAL A 626 -5.63 -29.02 0.55
N ARG A 627 -5.95 -29.43 1.78
CA ARG A 627 -5.12 -29.31 2.96
C ARG A 627 -4.40 -30.63 3.25
N LEU A 628 -3.07 -30.58 3.26
CA LEU A 628 -2.20 -31.67 3.69
C LEU A 628 -1.77 -31.46 5.14
N GLU A 629 -2.11 -32.41 6.01
CA GLU A 629 -1.90 -32.34 7.46
C GLU A 629 -1.66 -33.74 8.07
N GLU A 630 -1.80 -33.91 9.39
CA GLU A 630 -1.41 -35.15 10.09
C GLU A 630 -2.19 -36.39 9.67
N ASP A 631 -3.49 -36.26 9.39
CA ASP A 631 -4.39 -37.33 8.98
C ASP A 631 -4.67 -37.37 7.47
N ALA A 632 -4.10 -36.43 6.69
CA ALA A 632 -4.25 -36.31 5.25
C ALA A 632 -2.90 -35.99 4.59
N GLU A 633 -2.07 -37.00 4.41
CA GLU A 633 -0.65 -36.82 4.03
C GLU A 633 -0.40 -36.68 2.52
N VAL A 634 -1.31 -37.19 1.70
CA VAL A 634 -1.07 -37.42 0.27
C VAL A 634 -2.23 -36.92 -0.58
N LEU A 635 -1.91 -36.19 -1.64
CA LEU A 635 -2.81 -35.86 -2.73
C LEU A 635 -2.20 -36.41 -4.03
N VAL A 636 -2.91 -37.29 -4.73
CA VAL A 636 -2.41 -37.97 -5.93
C VAL A 636 -3.47 -38.07 -7.02
N GLN A 637 -3.06 -37.87 -8.27
CA GLN A 637 -3.86 -38.16 -9.46
C GLN A 637 -3.02 -38.95 -10.47
N THR A 638 -3.64 -39.97 -11.08
CA THR A 638 -3.05 -40.70 -12.20
C THR A 638 -3.16 -39.86 -13.46
N ILE A 639 -2.07 -39.75 -14.23
CA ILE A 639 -2.02 -38.94 -15.44
C ILE A 639 -2.42 -39.81 -16.63
N ASN A 640 -3.48 -39.43 -17.33
CA ASN A 640 -3.90 -40.09 -18.56
C ASN A 640 -3.36 -39.32 -19.77
N GLY A 641 -2.88 -40.03 -20.79
CA GLY A 641 -2.41 -39.40 -22.04
C GLY A 641 -1.00 -38.80 -21.99
N LEU A 642 -0.17 -39.12 -20.99
CA LEU A 642 1.23 -38.69 -20.94
C LEU A 642 2.03 -39.30 -22.10
N LYS A 643 2.64 -38.46 -22.93
CA LYS A 643 3.42 -38.88 -24.11
C LYS A 643 4.90 -39.07 -23.77
N PRO A 644 5.62 -40.03 -24.40
CA PRO A 644 7.06 -40.17 -24.26
C PRO A 644 7.83 -39.00 -24.89
N SER A 645 9.03 -38.69 -24.40
CA SER A 645 9.95 -37.67 -24.93
C SER A 645 9.30 -36.31 -25.23
N THR A 646 8.30 -35.92 -24.44
CA THR A 646 7.47 -34.73 -24.69
C THR A 646 7.68 -33.72 -23.58
N ARG A 647 7.73 -32.43 -23.94
CA ARG A 647 7.87 -31.33 -22.98
C ARG A 647 6.52 -30.99 -22.36
N TYR A 648 6.51 -30.84 -21.04
CA TYR A 648 5.35 -30.42 -20.27
C TYR A 648 5.71 -29.29 -19.31
N ARG A 649 4.73 -28.43 -19.03
CA ARG A 649 4.75 -27.45 -17.95
C ARG A 649 3.85 -27.94 -16.82
N LEU A 650 4.43 -28.12 -15.64
CA LEU A 650 3.70 -28.33 -14.40
C LEU A 650 3.54 -26.98 -13.68
N SER A 651 2.31 -26.60 -13.36
CA SER A 651 2.00 -25.47 -12.47
C SER A 651 1.09 -25.87 -11.32
N PHE A 652 1.31 -25.26 -10.15
CA PHE A 652 0.42 -25.36 -8.99
C PHE A 652 0.63 -24.21 -8.02
N PHE A 653 -0.39 -23.86 -7.24
CA PHE A 653 -0.24 -23.00 -6.08
C PHE A 653 0.04 -23.83 -4.83
N ILE A 654 0.94 -23.32 -3.99
CA ILE A 654 1.22 -23.87 -2.66
C ILE A 654 1.28 -22.75 -1.61
N LYS A 655 0.71 -23.01 -0.44
CA LYS A 655 0.90 -22.26 0.81
C LYS A 655 1.33 -23.23 1.89
N THR A 656 2.25 -22.83 2.77
CA THR A 656 2.67 -23.65 3.91
C THR A 656 2.60 -22.84 5.21
N SER A 657 2.24 -23.51 6.30
CA SER A 657 2.31 -22.94 7.64
C SER A 657 3.01 -23.90 8.59
N ASN A 658 4.01 -23.37 9.29
CA ASN A 658 4.80 -24.06 10.32
C ASN A 658 5.37 -25.42 9.84
N VAL A 659 5.73 -25.54 8.56
CA VAL A 659 6.27 -26.78 8.00
C VAL A 659 7.72 -26.94 8.43
N LYS A 660 8.01 -27.87 9.34
CA LYS A 660 9.36 -28.15 9.84
C LYS A 660 9.70 -29.62 9.71
N SER A 661 10.97 -29.89 9.40
CA SER A 661 11.53 -31.24 9.46
C SER A 661 11.58 -31.76 10.89
N LEU A 662 11.08 -32.99 11.10
CA LEU A 662 11.25 -33.78 12.32
C LEU A 662 12.41 -34.78 12.23
N SER A 663 13.07 -34.85 11.08
CA SER A 663 14.11 -35.83 10.80
C SER A 663 15.45 -35.17 10.46
N PRO A 664 16.58 -35.73 10.94
CA PRO A 664 17.91 -35.28 10.52
C PRO A 664 18.19 -35.55 9.03
N TYR A 665 17.41 -36.44 8.40
CA TYR A 665 17.48 -36.73 6.95
C TYR A 665 16.59 -35.79 6.11
N GLY A 666 16.04 -34.75 6.74
CA GLY A 666 15.16 -33.75 6.13
C GLY A 666 13.70 -34.18 6.07
N GLY A 667 12.80 -33.19 6.05
CA GLY A 667 11.35 -33.28 6.02
C GLY A 667 10.75 -32.02 5.38
N GLY A 668 9.47 -32.02 5.07
CA GLY A 668 8.82 -30.94 4.31
C GLY A 668 7.88 -31.47 3.23
N ILE A 669 7.30 -30.56 2.45
CA ILE A 669 6.39 -30.90 1.35
C ILE A 669 7.20 -31.11 0.07
N TYR A 670 6.86 -32.13 -0.70
CA TYR A 670 7.41 -32.35 -2.03
C TYR A 670 6.35 -32.86 -2.99
N VAL A 671 6.60 -32.65 -4.28
CA VAL A 671 5.80 -33.20 -5.37
C VAL A 671 6.62 -34.26 -6.06
N ARG A 672 6.03 -35.43 -6.27
CA ARG A 672 6.59 -36.56 -6.99
C ARG A 672 5.86 -36.69 -8.31
N PHE A 673 6.61 -36.61 -9.41
CA PHE A 673 6.13 -36.94 -10.75
C PHE A 673 6.72 -38.28 -11.15
N GLU A 674 5.88 -39.32 -11.14
CA GLU A 674 6.24 -40.69 -11.45
C GLU A 674 5.81 -41.04 -12.87
N GLN A 675 6.78 -41.41 -13.71
CA GLN A 675 6.55 -41.77 -15.11
C GLN A 675 6.25 -43.26 -15.28
N ALA A 676 6.08 -43.98 -14.17
CA ALA A 676 5.83 -45.41 -14.07
C ALA A 676 6.95 -46.32 -14.61
N GLN A 677 8.15 -45.76 -14.85
CA GLN A 677 9.38 -46.51 -15.11
C GLN A 677 10.27 -46.47 -13.86
N LYS A 678 10.58 -47.63 -13.28
CA LYS A 678 11.35 -47.75 -12.03
C LYS A 678 12.70 -47.01 -12.17
N GLY A 679 12.89 -45.93 -11.40
CA GLY A 679 14.11 -45.12 -11.41
C GLY A 679 14.04 -43.79 -12.17
N LYS A 680 12.92 -43.45 -12.84
CA LYS A 680 12.74 -42.15 -13.54
C LYS A 680 11.71 -41.24 -12.87
N THR A 681 11.83 -41.07 -11.56
CA THR A 681 11.00 -40.16 -10.77
C THR A 681 11.59 -38.75 -10.78
N ILE A 682 10.76 -37.73 -11.00
CA ILE A 682 11.15 -36.32 -10.87
C ILE A 682 10.54 -35.76 -9.58
N PHE A 683 11.32 -35.01 -8.81
CA PHE A 683 10.88 -34.38 -7.57
C PHE A 683 10.85 -32.86 -7.70
N PHE A 684 9.83 -32.24 -7.12
CA PHE A 684 9.71 -30.78 -7.01
C PHE A 684 9.57 -30.35 -5.55
N PRO A 685 10.29 -29.30 -5.11
CA PRO A 685 11.31 -28.57 -5.89
C PRO A 685 12.56 -29.45 -6.11
N PRO A 686 13.35 -29.22 -7.18
CA PRO A 686 14.50 -30.07 -7.51
C PRO A 686 15.59 -30.11 -6.42
N ASN A 687 15.69 -29.05 -5.61
CA ASN A 687 16.74 -28.87 -4.60
C ASN A 687 16.22 -28.95 -3.16
N GLY A 688 15.24 -29.81 -2.87
CA GLY A 688 14.84 -30.10 -1.48
C GLY A 688 13.34 -30.30 -1.29
N ARG A 689 12.80 -29.64 -0.27
CA ARG A 689 11.39 -29.72 0.13
C ARG A 689 10.92 -28.34 0.56
N TYR A 690 9.65 -28.02 0.32
CA TYR A 690 9.05 -26.81 0.87
C TYR A 690 9.01 -26.90 2.41
N GLN A 691 9.55 -25.88 3.07
CA GLN A 691 9.66 -25.75 4.52
C GLN A 691 9.41 -24.30 4.93
N GLY A 692 9.04 -24.09 6.19
CA GLY A 692 8.71 -22.79 6.76
C GLY A 692 7.29 -22.33 6.44
N ASP A 693 7.07 -21.04 6.65
CA ASP A 693 5.85 -20.34 6.26
C ASP A 693 6.04 -19.76 4.86
N ILE A 694 5.26 -20.25 3.90
CA ILE A 694 5.29 -19.80 2.51
C ILE A 694 3.89 -19.25 2.21
N PRO A 695 3.75 -17.97 1.84
CA PRO A 695 2.46 -17.41 1.38
C PRO A 695 2.04 -18.07 0.06
N TRP A 696 0.79 -17.87 -0.38
CA TRP A 696 0.34 -18.42 -1.66
C TRP A 696 1.30 -18.07 -2.80
N THR A 697 1.98 -19.08 -3.34
CA THR A 697 2.98 -18.91 -4.38
C THR A 697 2.70 -19.87 -5.53
N LYS A 698 2.69 -19.35 -6.77
CA LYS A 698 2.61 -20.17 -7.98
C LYS A 698 3.97 -20.82 -8.24
N GLN A 699 4.00 -22.13 -8.34
CA GLN A 699 5.18 -22.90 -8.76
C GLN A 699 5.01 -23.27 -10.22
N ILE A 700 6.08 -23.11 -11.02
CA ILE A 700 6.09 -23.46 -12.44
C ILE A 700 7.38 -24.23 -12.73
N PHE A 701 7.25 -25.41 -13.33
CA PHE A 701 8.37 -26.25 -13.73
C PHE A 701 8.16 -26.74 -15.16
N GLU A 702 9.22 -26.72 -15.97
CA GLU A 702 9.22 -27.40 -17.26
C GLU A 702 10.00 -28.71 -17.15
N LEU A 703 9.46 -29.78 -17.74
CA LEU A 703 10.05 -31.11 -17.71
C LEU A 703 9.87 -31.81 -19.05
N THR A 704 10.82 -32.69 -19.39
CA THR A 704 10.70 -33.59 -20.54
C THR A 704 10.47 -35.00 -20.02
N THR A 705 9.44 -35.67 -20.53
CA THR A 705 9.15 -37.06 -20.17
C THR A 705 10.19 -38.02 -20.76
N ALA A 706 10.29 -39.20 -20.17
CA ALA A 706 11.17 -40.27 -20.58
C ALA A 706 10.79 -40.84 -21.96
N GLU A 707 11.76 -41.46 -22.63
CA GLU A 707 11.54 -42.17 -23.91
C GLU A 707 10.49 -43.28 -23.84
N GLN A 708 10.25 -43.84 -22.64
CA GLN A 708 9.24 -44.85 -22.39
C GLN A 708 8.43 -44.47 -21.15
N ILE A 709 7.10 -44.48 -21.28
CA ILE A 709 6.16 -44.24 -20.19
C ILE A 709 5.62 -45.58 -19.70
N GLY A 710 5.69 -45.82 -18.39
CA GLY A 710 5.17 -47.04 -17.78
C GLY A 710 3.66 -47.03 -17.57
N LYS A 711 3.14 -48.09 -16.93
CA LYS A 711 1.71 -48.19 -16.60
C LYS A 711 1.36 -47.30 -15.40
N ASN A 712 0.34 -46.45 -15.55
CA ASN A 712 -0.21 -45.56 -14.51
C ASN A 712 0.79 -44.50 -14.00
N PRO A 713 1.31 -43.61 -14.87
CA PRO A 713 2.07 -42.45 -14.39
C PRO A 713 1.18 -41.59 -13.48
N TYR A 714 1.77 -40.90 -12.51
CA TYR A 714 1.01 -40.10 -11.55
C TYR A 714 1.80 -38.90 -11.05
N ILE A 715 1.07 -37.89 -10.58
CA ILE A 715 1.60 -36.79 -9.79
C ILE A 715 1.10 -36.90 -8.36
N GLN A 716 1.99 -36.74 -7.39
CA GLN A 716 1.69 -36.88 -5.97
C GLN A 716 2.32 -35.76 -5.15
N PHE A 717 1.51 -35.04 -4.38
CA PHE A 717 1.97 -34.14 -3.33
C PHE A 717 2.04 -34.92 -2.02
N SER A 718 3.05 -34.66 -1.20
CA SER A 718 3.28 -35.45 0.02
C SER A 718 3.79 -34.62 1.18
N ARG A 719 3.16 -34.85 2.33
CA ARG A 719 3.57 -34.42 3.67
C ARG A 719 3.72 -35.68 4.52
N HIS A 720 4.94 -36.18 4.68
CA HIS A 720 5.16 -37.39 5.45
C HIS A 720 5.06 -37.09 6.96
N ASN A 721 4.02 -37.60 7.64
CA ASN A 721 3.66 -37.26 9.03
C ASN A 721 4.77 -37.56 10.05
N LYS A 722 5.51 -38.67 9.89
CA LYS A 722 6.64 -39.02 10.77
C LYS A 722 7.86 -38.12 10.59
N LEU A 723 7.94 -37.37 9.49
CA LEU A 723 9.11 -36.56 9.14
C LEU A 723 8.83 -35.06 9.11
N THR A 724 7.57 -34.64 9.17
CA THR A 724 7.15 -33.27 8.84
C THR A 724 6.02 -32.81 9.74
N THR A 725 6.16 -31.62 10.33
CA THR A 725 5.07 -30.90 11.03
C THR A 725 4.41 -29.86 10.11
N GLY A 726 3.40 -29.17 10.62
CA GLY A 726 2.76 -28.05 9.93
C GLY A 726 1.73 -28.50 8.90
N THR A 727 1.26 -27.54 8.11
CA THR A 727 0.16 -27.70 7.16
C THR A 727 0.57 -27.15 5.80
N ALA A 728 0.08 -27.77 4.73
CA ALA A 728 0.23 -27.23 3.38
C ALA A 728 -1.11 -27.20 2.66
N TRP A 729 -1.35 -26.16 1.89
CA TRP A 729 -2.51 -26.03 1.02
C TRP A 729 -2.05 -26.08 -0.43
N ILE A 730 -2.75 -26.88 -1.25
CA ILE A 730 -2.49 -27.07 -2.68
C ILE A 730 -3.73 -26.63 -3.46
N ASP A 731 -3.52 -25.83 -4.51
CA ASP A 731 -4.59 -25.28 -5.37
C ASP A 731 -4.11 -25.23 -6.84
N GLN A 732 -5.05 -25.26 -7.78
CA GLN A 732 -4.87 -25.19 -9.24
C GLN A 732 -3.69 -26.00 -9.80
N VAL A 733 -3.77 -27.33 -9.81
CA VAL A 733 -2.70 -28.20 -10.31
C VAL A 733 -2.90 -28.53 -11.78
N GLU A 734 -1.98 -28.07 -12.63
CA GLU A 734 -2.06 -28.19 -14.08
C GLU A 734 -0.78 -28.81 -14.65
N LEU A 735 -0.96 -29.74 -15.58
CA LEU A 735 0.10 -30.29 -16.44
C LEU A 735 -0.26 -30.04 -17.89
N LEU A 736 0.47 -29.16 -18.56
CA LEU A 736 0.20 -28.69 -19.93
C LEU A 736 1.31 -29.16 -20.88
N GLU A 737 0.93 -29.68 -22.04
CA GLU A 737 1.89 -30.01 -23.11
C GLU A 737 2.44 -28.71 -23.73
N ILE A 738 3.77 -28.59 -23.83
CA ILE A 738 4.42 -27.44 -24.45
C ILE A 738 4.68 -27.80 -25.91
N ASN A 739 3.84 -27.27 -26.81
CA ASN A 739 4.13 -27.32 -28.24
C ASN A 739 5.17 -26.25 -28.56
N GLU A 740 6.37 -26.64 -28.96
CA GLU A 740 7.33 -25.69 -29.53
C GLU A 740 6.71 -25.10 -30.79
N LYS A 741 6.53 -23.77 -30.80
CA LYS A 741 6.26 -22.99 -31.99
C LYS A 741 7.55 -22.43 -32.54
#